data_AF-A0A6M1TVK5-F1
#
_entry.id   AF-A0A6M1TVK5-F1
#
_cell.length_a   1.000
_cell.length_b   1.000
_cell.length_c   1.000
_cell.angle_alpha   90.00
_cell.angle_beta   90.00
_cell.angle_gamma   90.00
#
_symmetry.space_group_name_H-M   'P 1'
#
loop_
_entity.id
_entity.type
_entity.pdbx_description
1 polymer ?
#
loop_
_entity_poly.entity_id
_entity_poly.type
_entity_poly.pdbx_seq_one_letter_code
_entity_poly.pdbx_strand_id
1 'polypeptide(L)'
;MLRGLRSGAVWLASATPEAVTEFLHGLSEGAFLALPWLFEFWALPHQIAPDGAWRTWVIMGGRGAGKTRAGAEWVRGQVEGAGPADAGRARRVALVGETVDQVREVMIFGESGILACAPPDRRPVWEGGRKRLVWPNGAVAQVVSAHDPESLRGPQFDAAWADEYGCPAVDKGTNQPNLFQDAASSEGALPRASAGMRDDLIQMQYYRAVTGYWGQAEANPVSPVYGGPMVDLENAHAWAWDARPFPAFPLREDVWSDGPNHARGHWLNGRATAQPVEAVLAEIAERAGLDLPDLDRVQGVVRGYALDNLSTGRAAIQPLMLSCGFDAVERGGKLAFLRRGARPVAGFGTGDLVEGGDEGALSIQRAGEGEAAGRLRLSYLDAEGEFRRLVADVLRPDHAGAGALDQDVPLALLPEEARRMAERWLSEARVAREVARFALPYSAMGVGIGDVVTLEGQRWRIDRLEQAEALMAEAARVEPGVYLPGPDRGEKSRIPAFLPAVPVYPVFMDLPLMTGQEVPHAPHLAVAARPWPGRVALWAADGADGFVLNGVRTEAAVIGETENALPAARPGLWDRGPALRVRFAGGAPAAALRGAVLNGANLAAIGDGSADRWELFQFAEAVLEGPDLWALSLRLRGQCGTEAGMPDFWPAGSRIVLIDPAVTQVDLPASLRGLERTWRIGAADRGFDDPDVEERRLAFAGIGLRPYAVAHLRARAVAGGLRVTWVRRSRIDGDSWESVEVPLGEEREAYSLRVMRDGLVLRTVEVGTPDWTYGNAERLADGSGPVRIEVAQVSQRFGPGPYRGIAVD
;
A
#
# COMPACT_ATOMS: atom_id res chain seq x y z
N MET A 1 -36.98 -29.46 4.23
CA MET A 1 -35.64 -28.85 4.35
C MET A 1 -35.77 -27.54 5.10
N LEU A 2 -35.07 -27.43 6.24
CA LEU A 2 -34.98 -26.20 7.03
C LEU A 2 -34.31 -25.11 6.18
N ARG A 3 -35.04 -24.01 5.92
CA ARG A 3 -34.51 -22.83 5.22
C ARG A 3 -33.41 -22.21 6.09
N GLY A 4 -32.15 -22.38 5.69
CA GLY A 4 -30.99 -21.73 6.32
C GLY A 4 -29.69 -22.53 6.30
N LEU A 5 -29.75 -23.86 6.12
CA LEU A 5 -28.56 -24.72 6.08
C LEU A 5 -28.06 -24.88 4.65
N ARG A 6 -26.84 -24.40 4.38
CA ARG A 6 -26.29 -24.28 3.01
C ARG A 6 -25.60 -25.55 2.48
N SER A 7 -25.42 -26.60 3.29
CA SER A 7 -25.14 -27.99 2.83
C SER A 7 -25.64 -29.03 3.84
N GLY A 8 -25.93 -30.25 3.37
CA GLY A 8 -26.40 -31.36 4.22
C GLY A 8 -25.35 -31.84 5.23
N ALA A 9 -24.07 -31.77 4.85
CA ALA A 9 -22.96 -32.10 5.73
C ALA A 9 -22.78 -31.10 6.89
N VAL A 10 -22.94 -29.80 6.65
CA VAL A 10 -22.88 -28.77 7.71
C VAL A 10 -23.99 -28.96 8.73
N TRP A 11 -25.17 -29.35 8.26
CA TRP A 11 -26.27 -29.70 9.14
C TRP A 11 -25.93 -30.92 10.01
N LEU A 12 -25.45 -32.03 9.43
CA LEU A 12 -25.05 -33.22 10.21
C LEU A 12 -23.96 -32.91 11.23
N ALA A 13 -22.96 -32.08 10.86
CA ALA A 13 -21.87 -31.70 11.75
C ALA A 13 -22.31 -30.80 12.92
N SER A 14 -23.46 -30.13 12.81
CA SER A 14 -24.02 -29.25 13.85
C SER A 14 -25.23 -29.84 14.57
N ALA A 15 -25.72 -31.00 14.12
CA ALA A 15 -26.84 -31.70 14.73
C ALA A 15 -26.43 -32.46 16.00
N THR A 16 -27.39 -32.75 16.88
CA THR A 16 -27.13 -33.60 18.05
C THR A 16 -26.89 -35.05 17.62
N PRO A 17 -26.17 -35.86 18.41
CA PRO A 17 -25.95 -37.28 18.10
C PRO A 17 -27.26 -38.03 17.79
N GLU A 18 -28.33 -37.75 18.52
CA GLU A 18 -29.64 -38.38 18.34
C GLU A 18 -30.24 -38.04 16.97
N ALA A 19 -30.15 -36.78 16.54
CA ALA A 19 -30.66 -36.33 15.25
C ALA A 19 -29.84 -36.91 14.08
N VAL A 20 -28.53 -37.07 14.25
CA VAL A 20 -27.67 -37.74 13.26
C VAL A 20 -28.05 -39.22 13.16
N THR A 21 -28.23 -39.91 14.29
CA THR A 21 -28.64 -41.31 14.33
C THR A 21 -30.02 -41.52 13.70
N GLU A 22 -31.00 -40.66 14.02
CA GLU A 22 -32.34 -40.72 13.42
C GLU A 22 -32.29 -40.54 11.89
N PHE A 23 -31.52 -39.55 11.41
CA PHE A 23 -31.33 -39.34 9.98
C PHE A 23 -30.72 -40.56 9.29
N LEU A 24 -29.62 -41.10 9.82
CA LEU A 24 -28.92 -42.24 9.21
C LEU A 24 -29.81 -43.50 9.21
N HIS A 25 -30.59 -43.75 10.26
CA HIS A 25 -31.53 -44.87 10.31
C HIS A 25 -32.78 -44.67 9.44
N GLY A 26 -33.12 -43.43 9.10
CA GLY A 26 -34.22 -43.10 8.20
C GLY A 26 -33.88 -43.28 6.72
N LEU A 27 -32.60 -43.43 6.36
CA LEU A 27 -32.16 -43.70 4.99
C LEU A 27 -32.40 -45.17 4.63
N SER A 28 -32.83 -45.42 3.39
CA SER A 28 -32.77 -46.78 2.84
C SER A 28 -31.31 -47.24 2.73
N GLU A 29 -31.07 -48.55 2.70
CA GLU A 29 -29.72 -49.11 2.56
C GLU A 29 -28.98 -48.52 1.35
N GLY A 30 -29.66 -48.39 0.20
CA GLY A 30 -29.11 -47.77 -0.99
C GLY A 30 -28.78 -46.28 -0.81
N ALA A 31 -29.66 -45.52 -0.15
CA ALA A 31 -29.41 -44.09 0.12
C ALA A 31 -28.25 -43.89 1.11
N PHE A 32 -28.14 -44.77 2.11
CA PHE A 32 -27.04 -44.76 3.08
C PHE A 32 -25.69 -45.06 2.40
N LEU A 33 -25.63 -46.06 1.51
CA LEU A 33 -24.44 -46.41 0.74
C LEU A 33 -24.07 -45.34 -0.30
N ALA A 34 -25.07 -44.66 -0.88
CA ALA A 34 -24.86 -43.58 -1.85
C ALA A 34 -24.42 -42.28 -1.17
N LEU A 35 -24.80 -42.04 0.09
CA LEU A 35 -24.61 -40.77 0.78
C LEU A 35 -23.19 -40.19 0.65
N PRO A 36 -22.08 -40.94 0.85
CA PRO A 36 -20.73 -40.39 0.70
C PRO A 36 -20.39 -39.85 -0.70
N TRP A 37 -21.13 -40.29 -1.72
CA TRP A 37 -20.90 -40.02 -3.14
C TRP A 37 -21.87 -39.00 -3.75
N LEU A 38 -22.85 -38.52 -2.96
CA LEU A 38 -23.80 -37.47 -3.33
C LEU A 38 -23.16 -36.10 -3.15
N PHE A 39 -22.54 -35.58 -4.22
CA PHE A 39 -21.77 -34.35 -4.14
C PHE A 39 -22.57 -33.19 -3.57
N GLU A 40 -23.83 -33.03 -3.96
CA GLU A 40 -24.72 -31.93 -3.54
C GLU A 40 -24.97 -31.93 -2.02
N PHE A 41 -24.85 -33.09 -1.37
CA PHE A 41 -24.99 -33.20 0.08
C PHE A 41 -23.76 -32.67 0.83
N TRP A 42 -22.56 -32.88 0.26
CA TRP A 42 -21.27 -32.56 0.88
C TRP A 42 -20.62 -31.27 0.39
N ALA A 43 -20.99 -30.82 -0.81
CA ALA A 43 -20.37 -29.69 -1.48
C ALA A 43 -20.58 -28.40 -0.67
N LEU A 44 -19.55 -27.56 -0.70
CA LEU A 44 -19.65 -26.21 -0.20
C LEU A 44 -20.50 -25.38 -1.16
N PRO A 45 -21.18 -24.31 -0.69
CA PRO A 45 -22.09 -23.54 -1.52
C PRO A 45 -21.45 -22.97 -2.80
N HIS A 46 -20.15 -22.65 -2.76
CA HIS A 46 -19.42 -22.14 -3.92
C HIS A 46 -18.95 -23.23 -4.89
N GLN A 47 -19.15 -24.52 -4.57
CA GLN A 47 -18.79 -25.67 -5.41
C GLN A 47 -19.98 -26.25 -6.18
N ILE A 48 -21.20 -25.73 -5.96
CA ILE A 48 -22.39 -26.05 -6.76
C ILE A 48 -22.81 -24.78 -7.52
N ALA A 49 -23.17 -24.95 -8.78
CA ALA A 49 -23.75 -23.87 -9.56
C ALA A 49 -25.05 -23.35 -8.90
N PRO A 50 -25.24 -22.03 -8.80
CA PRO A 50 -26.46 -21.47 -8.22
C PRO A 50 -27.68 -21.76 -9.12
N ASP A 51 -28.87 -21.76 -8.52
CA ASP A 51 -30.13 -21.86 -9.26
C ASP A 51 -30.35 -20.65 -10.19
N GLY A 52 -30.99 -20.88 -11.33
CA GLY A 52 -31.37 -19.85 -12.29
C GLY A 52 -30.48 -19.79 -13.53
N ALA A 53 -30.70 -18.77 -14.37
CA ALA A 53 -29.90 -18.54 -15.56
C ALA A 53 -28.70 -17.64 -15.20
N TRP A 54 -27.53 -18.23 -15.07
CA TRP A 54 -26.27 -17.50 -14.91
C TRP A 54 -25.43 -17.67 -16.19
N ARG A 55 -24.73 -16.61 -16.59
CA ARG A 55 -23.75 -16.66 -17.69
C ARG A 55 -22.36 -17.07 -17.20
N THR A 56 -22.07 -16.83 -15.92
CA THR A 56 -20.77 -17.11 -15.33
C THR A 56 -20.99 -17.47 -13.87
N TRP A 57 -20.42 -18.59 -13.46
CA TRP A 57 -20.39 -19.01 -12.08
C TRP A 57 -18.94 -19.07 -11.60
N VAL A 58 -18.64 -18.34 -10.53
CA VAL A 58 -17.29 -18.23 -10.00
C VAL A 58 -17.14 -19.09 -8.75
N ILE A 59 -16.23 -20.06 -8.80
CA ILE A 59 -15.81 -20.87 -7.65
C ILE A 59 -14.72 -20.09 -6.90
N MET A 60 -15.12 -19.28 -5.93
CA MET A 60 -14.18 -18.50 -5.11
C MET A 60 -13.37 -19.42 -4.19
N GLY A 61 -12.06 -19.55 -4.39
CA GLY A 61 -11.23 -20.26 -3.40
C GLY A 61 -9.75 -20.51 -3.71
N GLY A 62 -8.93 -20.53 -2.63
CA GLY A 62 -7.49 -20.80 -2.64
C GLY A 62 -7.12 -22.30 -2.66
N ARG A 63 -5.93 -22.65 -2.14
CA ARG A 63 -5.58 -24.07 -1.90
C ARG A 63 -6.57 -24.68 -0.90
N GLY A 64 -7.02 -25.90 -1.16
CA GLY A 64 -7.99 -26.59 -0.29
C GLY A 64 -9.46 -26.21 -0.51
N ALA A 65 -9.78 -25.28 -1.42
CA ALA A 65 -11.17 -24.89 -1.71
C ALA A 65 -11.99 -25.95 -2.47
N GLY A 66 -11.36 -27.06 -2.87
CA GLY A 66 -12.01 -28.18 -3.55
C GLY A 66 -12.31 -27.95 -5.03
N LYS A 67 -11.48 -27.17 -5.75
CA LYS A 67 -11.62 -26.91 -7.20
C LYS A 67 -11.58 -28.20 -8.02
N THR A 68 -10.56 -29.03 -7.82
CA THR A 68 -10.40 -30.31 -8.51
C THR A 68 -11.58 -31.24 -8.24
N ARG A 69 -12.09 -31.25 -7.00
CA ARG A 69 -13.29 -32.03 -6.66
C ARG A 69 -14.50 -31.54 -7.43
N ALA A 70 -14.75 -30.22 -7.46
CA ALA A 70 -15.88 -29.66 -8.22
C ALA A 70 -15.80 -30.01 -9.72
N GLY A 71 -14.61 -29.96 -10.32
CA GLY A 71 -14.41 -30.36 -11.72
C GLY A 71 -14.61 -31.85 -11.97
N ALA A 72 -14.11 -32.72 -11.07
CA ALA A 72 -14.31 -34.16 -11.17
C ALA A 72 -15.80 -34.53 -11.05
N GLU A 73 -16.50 -33.90 -10.12
CA GLU A 73 -17.94 -34.09 -9.88
C GLU A 73 -18.78 -33.52 -11.03
N TRP A 74 -18.35 -32.43 -11.65
CA TRP A 74 -18.95 -31.93 -12.89
C TRP A 74 -18.82 -32.95 -14.02
N VAL A 75 -17.62 -33.52 -14.25
CA VAL A 75 -17.43 -34.58 -15.27
C VAL A 75 -18.34 -35.77 -14.98
N ARG A 76 -18.40 -36.23 -13.72
CA ARG A 76 -19.31 -37.30 -13.30
C ARG A 76 -20.77 -36.95 -13.61
N GLY A 77 -21.22 -35.76 -13.26
CA GLY A 77 -22.58 -35.27 -13.55
C GLY A 77 -22.89 -35.14 -15.05
N GLN A 78 -21.87 -34.96 -15.91
CA GLN A 78 -22.05 -34.99 -17.35
C GLN A 78 -22.21 -36.42 -17.89
N VAL A 79 -21.42 -37.37 -17.40
CA VAL A 79 -21.34 -38.72 -17.99
C VAL A 79 -22.19 -39.79 -17.31
N GLU A 80 -22.52 -39.63 -16.04
CA GLU A 80 -23.32 -40.58 -15.25
C GLU A 80 -24.83 -40.32 -15.41
N GLY A 81 -25.62 -41.39 -15.57
CA GLY A 81 -27.08 -41.36 -15.55
C GLY A 81 -27.66 -41.76 -14.18
N ALA A 82 -28.99 -41.95 -14.11
CA ALA A 82 -29.67 -42.33 -12.87
C ALA A 82 -29.15 -43.66 -12.30
N GLY A 83 -29.04 -44.69 -13.15
CA GLY A 83 -28.41 -45.97 -12.84
C GLY A 83 -26.96 -46.09 -13.37
N PRO A 84 -26.21 -47.13 -12.95
CA PRO A 84 -24.81 -47.29 -13.33
C PRO A 84 -24.53 -47.51 -14.83
N ALA A 85 -25.52 -48.06 -15.55
CA ALA A 85 -25.44 -48.32 -16.98
C ALA A 85 -26.19 -47.26 -17.82
N ASP A 86 -26.86 -46.31 -17.17
CA ASP A 86 -27.64 -45.29 -17.86
C ASP A 86 -26.71 -44.22 -18.46
N ALA A 87 -27.05 -43.76 -19.66
CA ALA A 87 -26.29 -42.72 -20.33
C ALA A 87 -26.49 -41.36 -19.64
N GLY A 88 -25.39 -40.64 -19.42
CA GLY A 88 -25.41 -39.22 -19.04
C GLY A 88 -25.67 -38.29 -20.24
N ARG A 89 -25.49 -36.99 -20.00
CA ARG A 89 -25.60 -35.92 -21.02
C ARG A 89 -24.46 -35.96 -22.03
N ALA A 90 -23.26 -36.34 -21.60
CA ALA A 90 -22.07 -36.47 -22.43
C ALA A 90 -21.59 -37.93 -22.47
N ARG A 91 -21.11 -38.38 -23.63
CA ARG A 91 -20.52 -39.71 -23.81
C ARG A 91 -19.02 -39.65 -24.07
N ARG A 92 -18.52 -38.56 -24.63
CA ARG A 92 -17.11 -38.36 -24.98
C ARG A 92 -16.63 -37.05 -24.37
N VAL A 93 -15.74 -37.14 -23.40
CA VAL A 93 -15.20 -35.98 -22.67
C VAL A 93 -13.71 -35.83 -22.95
N ALA A 94 -13.24 -34.61 -23.20
CA ALA A 94 -11.80 -34.32 -23.19
C ALA A 94 -11.36 -33.88 -21.78
N LEU A 95 -10.30 -34.47 -21.25
CA LEU A 95 -9.59 -34.00 -20.06
C LEU A 95 -8.31 -33.33 -20.52
N VAL A 96 -8.30 -32.00 -20.51
CA VAL A 96 -7.21 -31.20 -21.04
C VAL A 96 -6.43 -30.59 -19.88
N GLY A 97 -5.12 -30.81 -19.88
CA GLY A 97 -4.20 -30.15 -18.96
C GLY A 97 -2.87 -29.87 -19.65
N GLU A 98 -1.93 -29.28 -18.92
CA GLU A 98 -0.64 -28.89 -19.48
C GLU A 98 0.09 -30.10 -20.07
N THR A 99 0.15 -31.20 -19.31
CA THR A 99 0.75 -32.48 -19.71
C THR A 99 -0.18 -33.66 -19.41
N VAL A 100 0.02 -34.77 -20.11
CA VAL A 100 -0.71 -36.03 -19.84
C VAL A 100 -0.54 -36.47 -18.39
N ASP A 101 0.67 -36.34 -17.85
CA ASP A 101 0.98 -36.76 -16.47
C ASP A 101 0.28 -35.87 -15.44
N GLN A 102 0.20 -34.56 -15.66
CA GLN A 102 -0.56 -33.69 -14.77
C GLN A 102 -2.06 -34.03 -14.77
N VAL A 103 -2.67 -34.25 -15.93
CA VAL A 103 -4.08 -34.69 -16.01
C VAL A 103 -4.27 -35.99 -15.25
N ARG A 104 -3.34 -36.93 -15.45
CA ARG A 104 -3.38 -38.23 -14.77
C ARG A 104 -3.27 -38.08 -13.25
N GLU A 105 -2.26 -37.38 -12.75
CA GLU A 105 -1.98 -37.29 -11.30
C GLU A 105 -2.97 -36.37 -10.58
N VAL A 106 -3.52 -35.34 -11.24
CA VAL A 106 -4.42 -34.36 -10.60
C VAL A 106 -5.90 -34.69 -10.87
N MET A 107 -6.30 -34.80 -12.14
CA MET A 107 -7.73 -34.95 -12.50
C MET A 107 -8.23 -36.38 -12.36
N ILE A 108 -7.36 -37.39 -12.52
CA ILE A 108 -7.76 -38.81 -12.51
C ILE A 108 -7.46 -39.49 -11.17
N PHE A 109 -6.18 -39.56 -10.80
CA PHE A 109 -5.69 -40.30 -9.64
C PHE A 109 -5.53 -39.45 -8.37
N GLY A 110 -5.62 -38.12 -8.48
CA GLY A 110 -5.47 -37.22 -7.35
C GLY A 110 -6.49 -37.51 -6.24
N GLU A 111 -6.22 -37.03 -5.03
CA GLU A 111 -7.11 -37.24 -3.86
C GLU A 111 -8.54 -36.73 -4.09
N SER A 112 -8.70 -35.74 -4.98
CA SER A 112 -9.99 -35.19 -5.42
C SER A 112 -10.28 -35.47 -6.91
N GLY A 113 -9.57 -36.42 -7.51
CA GLY A 113 -9.73 -36.81 -8.91
C GLY A 113 -10.96 -37.69 -9.15
N ILE A 114 -11.26 -37.93 -10.42
CA ILE A 114 -12.45 -38.67 -10.87
C ILE A 114 -12.54 -40.06 -10.22
N LEU A 115 -11.42 -40.78 -10.11
CA LEU A 115 -11.44 -42.14 -9.52
C LEU A 115 -11.69 -42.15 -8.02
N ALA A 116 -11.33 -41.07 -7.32
CA ALA A 116 -11.58 -40.91 -5.90
C ALA A 116 -13.01 -40.43 -5.61
N CYS A 117 -13.63 -39.72 -6.56
CA CYS A 117 -15.00 -39.22 -6.43
C CYS A 117 -16.05 -40.23 -6.92
N ALA A 118 -15.69 -41.19 -7.79
CA ALA A 118 -16.66 -42.12 -8.36
C ALA A 118 -17.05 -43.26 -7.40
N PRO A 119 -18.36 -43.56 -7.23
CA PRO A 119 -18.82 -44.64 -6.37
C PRO A 119 -18.41 -46.01 -6.94
N PRO A 120 -18.31 -47.06 -6.11
CA PRO A 120 -17.83 -48.37 -6.54
C PRO A 120 -18.58 -48.98 -7.74
N ASP A 121 -19.86 -48.70 -7.89
CA ASP A 121 -20.71 -49.23 -8.97
C ASP A 121 -20.61 -48.43 -10.29
N ARG A 122 -20.09 -47.20 -10.25
CA ARG A 122 -19.89 -46.32 -11.44
C ARG A 122 -18.43 -45.98 -11.71
N ARG A 123 -17.49 -46.55 -10.94
CA ARG A 123 -16.07 -46.22 -11.02
C ARG A 123 -15.49 -46.55 -12.41
N PRO A 124 -14.93 -45.56 -13.13
CA PRO A 124 -14.36 -45.81 -14.45
C PRO A 124 -13.04 -46.58 -14.37
N VAL A 125 -12.69 -47.22 -15.50
CA VAL A 125 -11.42 -47.94 -15.66
C VAL A 125 -10.44 -47.06 -16.44
N TRP A 126 -9.23 -46.90 -15.90
CA TRP A 126 -8.13 -46.23 -16.60
C TRP A 126 -7.44 -47.18 -17.59
N GLU A 127 -7.44 -46.80 -18.86
CA GLU A 127 -6.70 -47.49 -19.92
C GLU A 127 -5.44 -46.71 -20.29
N GLY A 128 -4.35 -46.93 -19.56
CA GLY A 128 -3.09 -46.16 -19.71
C GLY A 128 -2.53 -46.13 -21.13
N GLY A 129 -2.56 -47.27 -21.86
CA GLY A 129 -2.08 -47.35 -23.24
C GLY A 129 -2.87 -46.50 -24.23
N ARG A 130 -4.14 -46.17 -23.92
CA ARG A 130 -5.02 -45.31 -24.73
C ARG A 130 -5.28 -43.94 -24.09
N LYS A 131 -4.66 -43.67 -22.93
CA LYS A 131 -4.78 -42.43 -22.17
C LYS A 131 -6.25 -42.00 -21.96
N ARG A 132 -7.11 -42.92 -21.52
CA ARG A 132 -8.55 -42.65 -21.35
C ARG A 132 -9.15 -43.35 -20.14
N LEU A 133 -10.22 -42.77 -19.60
CA LEU A 133 -11.14 -43.39 -18.65
C LEU A 133 -12.37 -43.93 -19.37
N VAL A 134 -12.85 -45.09 -18.97
CA VAL A 134 -14.07 -45.70 -19.52
C VAL A 134 -15.04 -46.04 -18.38
N TRP A 135 -16.25 -45.49 -18.40
CA TRP A 135 -17.30 -45.76 -17.42
C TRP A 135 -18.06 -47.05 -17.77
N PRO A 136 -18.73 -47.68 -16.78
CA PRO A 136 -19.57 -48.86 -17.02
C PRO A 136 -20.69 -48.66 -18.05
N ASN A 137 -21.20 -47.43 -18.18
CA ASN A 137 -22.21 -47.05 -19.20
C ASN A 137 -21.62 -46.80 -20.60
N GLY A 138 -20.30 -46.98 -20.77
CA GLY A 138 -19.59 -46.79 -22.04
C GLY A 138 -19.15 -45.36 -22.34
N ALA A 139 -19.38 -44.39 -21.45
CA ALA A 139 -18.83 -43.06 -21.59
C ALA A 139 -17.29 -43.10 -21.49
N VAL A 140 -16.61 -42.23 -22.24
CA VAL A 140 -15.16 -42.17 -22.33
C VAL A 140 -14.68 -40.75 -22.05
N ALA A 141 -13.69 -40.61 -21.15
CA ALA A 141 -12.94 -39.38 -20.99
C ALA A 141 -11.51 -39.55 -21.48
N GLN A 142 -11.11 -38.86 -22.54
CA GLN A 142 -9.79 -38.97 -23.16
C GLN A 142 -8.86 -37.86 -22.66
N VAL A 143 -7.63 -38.23 -22.29
CA VAL A 143 -6.61 -37.28 -21.84
C VAL A 143 -5.90 -36.65 -23.02
N VAL A 144 -5.83 -35.33 -22.99
CA VAL A 144 -5.19 -34.52 -24.03
C VAL A 144 -4.25 -33.52 -23.38
N SER A 145 -3.09 -33.31 -24.00
CA SER A 145 -2.04 -32.43 -23.51
C SER A 145 -2.05 -31.12 -24.28
N ALA A 146 -2.03 -29.98 -23.59
CA ALA A 146 -1.94 -28.67 -24.22
C ALA A 146 -0.62 -28.50 -25.01
N HIS A 147 0.44 -29.22 -24.66
CA HIS A 147 1.70 -29.29 -25.41
C HIS A 147 1.60 -30.02 -26.77
N ASP A 148 0.56 -30.81 -27.00
CA ASP A 148 0.32 -31.54 -28.26
C ASP A 148 -1.08 -31.20 -28.80
N PRO A 149 -1.30 -29.95 -29.26
CA PRO A 149 -2.62 -29.48 -29.67
C PRO A 149 -3.18 -30.25 -30.89
N GLU A 150 -2.32 -30.84 -31.72
CA GLU A 150 -2.74 -31.65 -32.86
C GLU A 150 -3.46 -32.94 -32.43
N SER A 151 -3.23 -33.43 -31.20
CA SER A 151 -3.94 -34.60 -30.66
C SER A 151 -5.45 -34.38 -30.46
N LEU A 152 -5.93 -33.13 -30.45
CA LEU A 152 -7.35 -32.81 -30.46
C LEU A 152 -8.00 -32.99 -31.84
N ARG A 153 -7.22 -33.13 -32.92
CA ARG A 153 -7.77 -33.31 -34.27
C ARG A 153 -8.22 -34.75 -34.51
N GLY A 154 -9.46 -34.93 -34.92
CA GLY A 154 -10.05 -36.23 -35.28
C GLY A 154 -11.08 -36.75 -34.27
N PRO A 155 -10.77 -36.79 -32.96
CA PRO A 155 -11.77 -37.10 -31.93
C PRO A 155 -12.92 -36.07 -31.92
N GLN A 156 -14.13 -36.54 -31.65
CA GLN A 156 -15.29 -35.68 -31.39
C GLN A 156 -15.64 -35.77 -29.91
N PHE A 157 -15.75 -34.63 -29.25
CA PHE A 157 -16.11 -34.53 -27.84
C PHE A 157 -17.47 -33.86 -27.70
N ASP A 158 -18.23 -34.34 -26.71
CA ASP A 158 -19.50 -33.74 -26.31
C ASP A 158 -19.28 -32.72 -25.17
N ALA A 159 -18.18 -32.85 -24.41
CA ALA A 159 -17.76 -31.91 -23.36
C ALA A 159 -16.24 -31.91 -23.20
N ALA A 160 -15.69 -30.87 -22.57
CA ALA A 160 -14.28 -30.81 -22.18
C ALA A 160 -14.13 -30.21 -20.78
N TRP A 161 -13.24 -30.77 -19.98
CA TRP A 161 -12.68 -30.11 -18.80
C TRP A 161 -11.31 -29.58 -19.19
N ALA A 162 -11.22 -28.25 -19.30
CA ALA A 162 -9.99 -27.48 -19.47
C ALA A 162 -9.95 -26.40 -18.37
N ASP A 163 -8.78 -25.79 -18.14
CA ASP A 163 -8.65 -24.70 -17.17
C ASP A 163 -9.25 -23.39 -17.72
N GLU A 164 -8.46 -22.53 -18.37
CA GLU A 164 -8.87 -21.18 -18.77
C GLU A 164 -8.10 -20.72 -20.02
N TYR A 165 -8.60 -19.69 -20.72
CA TYR A 165 -7.88 -19.04 -21.82
C TYR A 165 -7.44 -17.64 -21.41
N GLY A 166 -6.23 -17.24 -21.77
CA GLY A 166 -5.73 -15.93 -21.44
C GLY A 166 -4.40 -15.61 -22.10
N CYS A 167 -4.03 -14.33 -22.07
CA CYS A 167 -2.77 -13.84 -22.59
C CYS A 167 -2.15 -12.86 -21.58
N PRO A 168 -0.84 -12.92 -21.34
CA PRO A 168 -0.17 -11.94 -20.49
C PRO A 168 -0.17 -10.58 -21.19
N ALA A 169 -0.26 -9.50 -20.41
CA ALA A 169 -0.13 -8.12 -20.91
C ALA A 169 1.34 -7.72 -21.11
N VAL A 170 2.06 -8.52 -21.90
CA VAL A 170 3.47 -8.31 -22.24
C VAL A 170 3.62 -8.33 -23.76
N ASP A 171 4.55 -7.55 -24.31
CA ASP A 171 4.76 -7.46 -25.74
C ASP A 171 4.95 -8.86 -26.35
N LYS A 172 4.22 -9.12 -27.44
CA LYS A 172 4.17 -10.43 -28.10
C LYS A 172 3.69 -11.58 -27.19
N GLY A 173 2.87 -11.27 -26.18
CA GLY A 173 2.24 -12.24 -25.28
C GLY A 173 1.57 -13.41 -25.99
N THR A 174 0.94 -13.12 -27.14
CA THR A 174 0.26 -14.12 -27.99
C THR A 174 1.18 -15.18 -28.59
N ASN A 175 2.50 -14.99 -28.60
CA ASN A 175 3.42 -16.00 -29.11
C ASN A 175 3.47 -17.24 -28.21
N GLN A 176 3.29 -17.04 -26.89
CA GLN A 176 3.20 -18.10 -25.89
C GLN A 176 2.24 -17.62 -24.77
N PRO A 177 0.91 -17.66 -25.03
CA PRO A 177 -0.08 -17.06 -24.15
C PRO A 177 -0.15 -17.73 -22.77
N ASN A 178 0.42 -18.92 -22.61
CA ASN A 178 0.49 -19.64 -21.34
C ASN A 178 1.62 -19.14 -20.41
N LEU A 179 2.63 -18.42 -20.91
CA LEU A 179 3.77 -18.02 -20.11
C LEU A 179 3.45 -16.86 -19.18
N PHE A 180 3.88 -17.00 -17.93
CA PHE A 180 3.65 -16.04 -16.86
C PHE A 180 4.99 -15.53 -16.32
N GLN A 181 5.08 -14.22 -16.06
CA GLN A 181 6.27 -13.61 -15.49
C GLN A 181 6.08 -13.41 -13.98
N ASP A 182 6.85 -14.17 -13.21
CA ASP A 182 6.96 -14.00 -11.76
C ASP A 182 8.43 -14.08 -11.35
N ALA A 183 8.96 -12.98 -10.82
CA ALA A 183 10.34 -12.92 -10.38
C ALA A 183 10.63 -13.85 -9.20
N ALA A 184 9.60 -14.28 -8.46
CA ALA A 184 9.73 -15.21 -7.33
C ALA A 184 9.61 -16.69 -7.75
N SER A 185 9.24 -16.98 -9.01
CA SER A 185 9.03 -18.34 -9.51
C SER A 185 10.17 -18.79 -10.41
N SER A 186 10.64 -20.02 -10.23
CA SER A 186 11.58 -20.67 -11.14
C SER A 186 10.97 -20.99 -12.51
N GLU A 187 9.63 -21.00 -12.61
CA GLU A 187 8.87 -21.23 -13.84
C GLU A 187 8.60 -19.93 -14.62
N GLY A 188 9.06 -18.78 -14.12
CA GLY A 188 8.86 -17.49 -14.76
C GLY A 188 9.61 -17.36 -16.09
N ALA A 189 8.89 -17.11 -17.19
CA ALA A 189 9.49 -16.96 -18.51
C ALA A 189 8.80 -15.87 -19.36
N LEU A 190 9.56 -15.32 -20.31
CA LEU A 190 9.03 -14.38 -21.30
C LEU A 190 8.54 -15.12 -22.54
N PRO A 191 7.45 -14.65 -23.17
CA PRO A 191 7.03 -15.15 -24.47
C PRO A 191 8.13 -15.04 -25.52
N ARG A 192 8.15 -16.00 -26.45
CA ARG A 192 9.15 -16.07 -27.52
C ARG A 192 9.31 -14.73 -28.23
N ALA A 193 10.55 -14.24 -28.28
CA ALA A 193 10.95 -12.98 -28.90
C ALA A 193 10.35 -11.71 -28.26
N SER A 194 9.69 -11.81 -27.10
CA SER A 194 9.25 -10.67 -26.29
C SER A 194 10.44 -9.87 -25.76
N ALA A 195 10.27 -8.56 -25.67
CA ALA A 195 11.19 -7.65 -24.99
C ALA A 195 10.88 -7.52 -23.48
N GLY A 196 9.82 -8.15 -22.98
CA GLY A 196 9.41 -8.12 -21.57
C GLY A 196 8.70 -6.84 -21.15
N MET A 197 8.17 -6.09 -22.12
CA MET A 197 7.54 -4.79 -21.93
C MET A 197 6.04 -4.94 -21.68
N ARG A 198 5.45 -4.17 -20.76
CA ARG A 198 3.99 -4.13 -20.61
C ARG A 198 3.32 -3.71 -21.92
N ASP A 199 2.32 -4.49 -22.34
CA ASP A 199 1.51 -4.25 -23.53
C ASP A 199 0.07 -4.72 -23.25
N ASP A 200 -0.80 -3.79 -22.89
CA ASP A 200 -2.22 -4.10 -22.65
C ASP A 200 -2.99 -4.25 -23.98
N LEU A 201 -2.47 -3.68 -25.08
CA LEU A 201 -3.10 -3.76 -26.40
C LEU A 201 -3.02 -5.19 -26.94
N ILE A 202 -1.88 -5.86 -26.83
CA ILE A 202 -1.75 -7.24 -27.32
C ILE A 202 -2.66 -8.21 -26.54
N GLN A 203 -2.82 -8.00 -25.23
CA GLN A 203 -3.77 -8.77 -24.42
C GLN A 203 -5.21 -8.51 -24.89
N MET A 204 -5.60 -7.25 -25.09
CA MET A 204 -6.92 -6.91 -25.63
C MET A 204 -7.17 -7.55 -27.00
N GLN A 205 -6.17 -7.50 -27.89
CA GLN A 205 -6.28 -8.07 -29.24
C GLN A 205 -6.35 -9.60 -29.21
N TYR A 206 -5.69 -10.28 -28.26
CA TYR A 206 -5.85 -11.72 -28.06
C TYR A 206 -7.32 -12.07 -27.80
N TYR A 207 -7.94 -11.42 -26.81
CA TYR A 207 -9.33 -11.71 -26.46
C TYR A 207 -10.30 -11.39 -27.60
N ARG A 208 -10.08 -10.28 -28.32
CA ARG A 208 -10.88 -9.91 -29.50
C ARG A 208 -10.69 -10.88 -30.66
N ALA A 209 -9.48 -11.35 -30.91
CA ALA A 209 -9.20 -12.33 -31.95
C ALA A 209 -9.84 -13.68 -31.63
N VAL A 210 -9.72 -14.17 -30.39
CA VAL A 210 -10.31 -15.45 -29.96
C VAL A 210 -11.84 -15.39 -30.04
N THR A 211 -12.46 -14.38 -29.43
CA THR A 211 -13.93 -14.25 -29.42
C THR A 211 -14.49 -13.92 -30.81
N GLY A 212 -13.79 -13.07 -31.57
CA GLY A 212 -14.19 -12.71 -32.93
C GLY A 212 -14.07 -13.86 -33.93
N TYR A 213 -13.07 -14.72 -33.79
CA TYR A 213 -12.93 -15.93 -34.62
C TYR A 213 -13.99 -16.97 -34.26
N TRP A 214 -14.07 -17.38 -32.98
CA TRP A 214 -15.01 -18.41 -32.54
C TRP A 214 -16.47 -17.95 -32.49
N GLY A 215 -16.74 -16.65 -32.62
CA GLY A 215 -18.09 -16.10 -32.79
C GLY A 215 -18.64 -16.27 -34.21
N GLN A 216 -17.81 -16.59 -35.20
CA GLN A 216 -18.23 -16.81 -36.58
C GLN A 216 -18.77 -18.23 -36.76
N ALA A 217 -19.95 -18.37 -37.37
CA ALA A 217 -20.59 -19.68 -37.56
C ALA A 217 -19.75 -20.64 -38.43
N GLU A 218 -18.99 -20.10 -39.38
CA GLU A 218 -18.10 -20.86 -40.27
C GLU A 218 -16.88 -21.42 -39.52
N ALA A 219 -16.36 -20.67 -38.55
CA ALA A 219 -15.23 -21.07 -37.73
C ALA A 219 -15.65 -21.92 -36.52
N ASN A 220 -16.89 -21.77 -36.06
CA ASN A 220 -17.48 -22.49 -34.93
C ASN A 220 -18.81 -23.18 -35.32
N PRO A 221 -18.77 -24.15 -36.25
CA PRO A 221 -19.96 -24.80 -36.76
C PRO A 221 -20.73 -25.57 -35.68
N VAL A 222 -22.04 -25.65 -35.86
CA VAL A 222 -22.92 -26.46 -35.00
C VAL A 222 -22.71 -27.94 -35.30
N SER A 223 -22.39 -28.71 -34.26
CA SER A 223 -22.23 -30.16 -34.36
C SER A 223 -23.58 -30.84 -34.66
N PRO A 224 -23.66 -31.72 -35.68
CA PRO A 224 -24.89 -32.47 -35.97
C PRO A 224 -25.18 -33.57 -34.92
N VAL A 225 -24.25 -33.84 -34.00
CA VAL A 225 -24.38 -34.91 -33.00
C VAL A 225 -25.13 -34.42 -31.75
N TYR A 226 -24.83 -33.21 -31.28
CA TYR A 226 -25.38 -32.65 -30.04
C TYR A 226 -26.08 -31.29 -30.23
N GLY A 227 -26.06 -30.71 -31.44
CA GLY A 227 -26.85 -29.52 -31.78
C GLY A 227 -26.32 -28.20 -31.23
N GLY A 228 -25.07 -28.13 -30.76
CA GLY A 228 -24.42 -26.90 -30.27
C GLY A 228 -23.13 -26.55 -31.04
N PRO A 229 -22.60 -25.32 -30.89
CA PRO A 229 -21.30 -24.94 -31.45
C PRO A 229 -20.16 -25.76 -30.84
N MET A 230 -19.04 -25.88 -31.57
CA MET A 230 -17.86 -26.63 -31.10
C MET A 230 -17.20 -26.00 -29.87
N VAL A 231 -17.18 -24.67 -29.80
CA VAL A 231 -16.69 -23.88 -28.67
C VAL A 231 -17.85 -23.08 -28.09
N ASP A 232 -18.20 -23.35 -26.84
CA ASP A 232 -19.20 -22.57 -26.13
C ASP A 232 -18.55 -21.31 -25.52
N LEU A 233 -18.66 -20.20 -26.26
CA LEU A 233 -18.13 -18.91 -25.80
C LEU A 233 -18.95 -18.28 -24.67
N GLU A 234 -20.22 -18.66 -24.48
CA GLU A 234 -21.04 -18.10 -23.40
C GLU A 234 -20.54 -18.55 -22.02
N ASN A 235 -19.91 -19.73 -21.97
CA ASN A 235 -19.31 -20.31 -20.78
C ASN A 235 -17.77 -20.35 -20.82
N ALA A 236 -17.14 -19.49 -21.64
CA ALA A 236 -15.68 -19.37 -21.67
C ALA A 236 -15.20 -18.39 -20.59
N HIS A 237 -14.26 -18.83 -19.74
CA HIS A 237 -13.72 -18.03 -18.65
C HIS A 237 -12.30 -17.55 -18.95
N ALA A 238 -12.13 -16.23 -18.96
CA ALA A 238 -10.83 -15.60 -19.20
C ALA A 238 -9.95 -15.69 -17.96
N TRP A 239 -8.70 -16.12 -18.14
CA TRP A 239 -7.76 -16.28 -17.03
C TRP A 239 -7.43 -14.95 -16.37
N ALA A 240 -7.41 -15.01 -15.04
CA ALA A 240 -6.96 -14.00 -14.10
C ALA A 240 -7.85 -12.75 -14.00
N TRP A 241 -9.16 -12.89 -14.21
CA TRP A 241 -10.09 -11.94 -13.60
C TRP A 241 -10.17 -12.18 -12.09
N ASP A 242 -9.70 -11.22 -11.29
CA ASP A 242 -9.56 -11.35 -9.85
C ASP A 242 -10.65 -10.54 -9.12
N ALA A 243 -11.13 -11.01 -7.97
CA ALA A 243 -12.12 -10.30 -7.17
C ALA A 243 -11.53 -9.15 -6.35
N ARG A 244 -10.19 -9.04 -6.26
CA ARG A 244 -9.52 -7.95 -5.55
C ARG A 244 -9.90 -6.60 -6.17
N PRO A 245 -10.27 -5.59 -5.36
CA PRO A 245 -10.76 -4.32 -5.85
C PRO A 245 -9.67 -3.56 -6.59
N PHE A 246 -9.97 -3.11 -7.81
CA PHE A 246 -9.12 -2.19 -8.56
C PHE A 246 -9.46 -0.74 -8.16
N PRO A 247 -8.48 0.17 -7.96
CA PRO A 247 -7.03 0.00 -8.18
C PRO A 247 -6.25 -0.48 -6.94
N ALA A 248 -6.94 -0.78 -5.82
CA ALA A 248 -6.27 -1.23 -4.61
C ALA A 248 -5.33 -2.42 -4.88
N PHE A 249 -5.80 -3.44 -5.60
CA PHE A 249 -4.93 -4.32 -6.36
C PHE A 249 -4.79 -3.75 -7.78
N PRO A 250 -3.58 -3.54 -8.30
CA PRO A 250 -2.29 -4.05 -7.79
C PRO A 250 -1.50 -3.12 -6.85
N LEU A 251 -1.98 -1.91 -6.54
CA LEU A 251 -1.13 -0.85 -5.98
C LEU A 251 -0.84 -0.93 -4.48
N ARG A 252 -1.67 -1.62 -3.68
CA ARG A 252 -1.45 -1.86 -2.24
C ARG A 252 -0.51 -3.04 -2.03
N GLU A 253 0.77 -2.84 -2.37
CA GLU A 253 1.84 -3.83 -2.17
C GLU A 253 2.08 -4.12 -0.66
N ASP A 254 1.59 -3.27 0.24
CA ASP A 254 1.54 -3.51 1.69
C ASP A 254 0.51 -4.58 2.11
N VAL A 255 -0.49 -4.85 1.27
CA VAL A 255 -1.50 -5.89 1.48
C VAL A 255 -1.19 -7.13 0.64
N TRP A 256 -0.74 -6.95 -0.61
CA TRP A 256 -0.51 -8.03 -1.56
C TRP A 256 0.89 -7.97 -2.18
N SER A 257 1.71 -9.00 -1.93
CA SER A 257 3.09 -9.06 -2.44
C SER A 257 3.21 -9.33 -3.95
N ASP A 258 2.15 -9.83 -4.59
CA ASP A 258 2.09 -10.18 -6.01
C ASP A 258 1.65 -9.02 -6.92
N GLY A 259 1.39 -7.83 -6.36
CA GLY A 259 1.03 -6.62 -7.11
C GLY A 259 1.94 -6.31 -8.30
N PRO A 260 3.28 -6.40 -8.18
CA PRO A 260 4.20 -6.14 -9.30
C PRO A 260 3.98 -7.03 -10.54
N ASN A 261 3.43 -8.23 -10.36
CA ASN A 261 3.19 -9.16 -11.46
C ASN A 261 1.99 -8.75 -12.33
N HIS A 262 1.06 -7.92 -11.81
CA HIS A 262 -0.11 -7.44 -12.57
C HIS A 262 0.31 -6.77 -13.87
N ALA A 263 1.33 -5.91 -13.84
CA ALA A 263 1.76 -5.09 -14.97
C ALA A 263 2.07 -5.91 -16.24
N ARG A 264 2.53 -7.17 -16.12
CA ARG A 264 2.90 -8.03 -17.25
C ARG A 264 2.24 -9.41 -17.24
N GLY A 265 1.42 -9.69 -16.24
CA GLY A 265 0.67 -10.93 -16.11
C GLY A 265 -0.68 -10.91 -16.83
N HIS A 266 -1.46 -11.95 -16.60
CA HIS A 266 -2.75 -12.19 -17.25
C HIS A 266 -3.90 -11.37 -16.68
N TRP A 267 -3.71 -10.71 -15.53
CA TRP A 267 -4.78 -10.04 -14.80
C TRP A 267 -5.58 -9.06 -15.67
N LEU A 268 -6.90 -9.13 -15.50
CA LEU A 268 -7.86 -8.30 -16.23
C LEU A 268 -8.39 -7.12 -15.41
N ASN A 269 -8.10 -7.09 -14.11
CA ASN A 269 -8.49 -6.01 -13.19
C ASN A 269 -8.01 -4.65 -13.73
N GLY A 270 -8.95 -3.72 -13.94
CA GLY A 270 -8.71 -2.40 -14.53
C GLY A 270 -8.51 -2.37 -16.04
N ARG A 271 -8.11 -3.49 -16.67
CA ARG A 271 -7.89 -3.58 -18.12
C ARG A 271 -9.15 -3.92 -18.91
N ALA A 272 -10.03 -4.74 -18.33
CA ALA A 272 -11.25 -5.21 -19.00
C ALA A 272 -12.22 -4.07 -19.39
N THR A 273 -12.10 -2.90 -18.77
CA THR A 273 -12.92 -1.72 -19.06
C THR A 273 -12.37 -0.84 -20.18
N ALA A 274 -11.11 -1.04 -20.57
CA ALA A 274 -10.47 -0.23 -21.61
C ALA A 274 -11.10 -0.50 -22.98
N GLN A 275 -11.16 0.53 -23.82
CA GLN A 275 -11.74 0.46 -25.15
C GLN A 275 -10.66 0.43 -26.23
N PRO A 276 -10.87 -0.30 -27.33
CA PRO A 276 -10.00 -0.18 -28.50
C PRO A 276 -10.24 1.16 -29.19
N VAL A 277 -9.17 1.80 -29.67
CA VAL A 277 -9.25 3.15 -30.26
C VAL A 277 -10.20 3.21 -31.45
N GLU A 278 -10.29 2.14 -32.25
CA GLU A 278 -11.21 2.07 -33.39
C GLU A 278 -12.68 2.18 -32.99
N ALA A 279 -13.08 1.65 -31.82
CA ALA A 279 -14.45 1.78 -31.33
C ALA A 279 -14.76 3.23 -30.94
N VAL A 280 -13.81 3.90 -30.29
CA VAL A 280 -13.94 5.32 -29.90
C VAL A 280 -14.00 6.22 -31.15
N LEU A 281 -13.20 5.91 -32.17
CA LEU A 281 -13.22 6.64 -33.44
C LEU A 281 -14.54 6.44 -34.20
N ALA A 282 -15.07 5.22 -34.22
CA ALA A 282 -16.38 4.93 -34.82
C ALA A 282 -17.49 5.74 -34.16
N GLU A 283 -17.51 5.81 -32.82
CA GLU A 283 -18.48 6.60 -32.06
C GLU A 283 -18.36 8.11 -32.36
N ILE A 284 -17.14 8.64 -32.46
CA ILE A 284 -16.95 10.06 -32.81
C ILE A 284 -17.40 10.35 -34.25
N ALA A 285 -17.11 9.44 -35.20
CA ALA A 285 -17.54 9.58 -36.59
C ALA A 285 -19.08 9.55 -36.71
N GLU A 286 -19.73 8.62 -36.02
CA GLU A 286 -21.19 8.53 -35.96
C GLU A 286 -21.81 9.81 -35.40
N ARG A 287 -21.28 10.33 -34.28
CA ARG A 287 -21.74 11.61 -33.69
C ARG A 287 -21.52 12.81 -34.61
N ALA A 288 -20.47 12.77 -35.43
CA ALA A 288 -20.19 13.79 -36.44
C ALA A 288 -21.04 13.66 -37.71
N GLY A 289 -21.88 12.61 -37.82
CA GLY A 289 -22.70 12.34 -39.00
C GLY A 289 -21.91 11.87 -40.22
N LEU A 290 -20.74 11.25 -40.01
CA LEU A 290 -19.90 10.69 -41.06
C LEU A 290 -20.21 9.21 -41.28
N ASP A 291 -20.07 8.74 -42.52
CA ASP A 291 -20.03 7.31 -42.81
C ASP A 291 -18.89 6.63 -42.05
N LEU A 292 -19.05 5.33 -41.77
CA LEU A 292 -18.07 4.57 -41.02
C LEU A 292 -16.68 4.65 -41.70
N PRO A 293 -15.65 5.18 -40.99
CA PRO A 293 -14.31 5.29 -41.54
C PRO A 293 -13.65 3.91 -41.70
N ASP A 294 -12.59 3.85 -42.50
CA ASP A 294 -11.69 2.69 -42.53
C ASP A 294 -10.84 2.66 -41.25
N LEU A 295 -11.10 1.66 -40.43
CA LEU A 295 -10.52 1.45 -39.10
C LEU A 295 -9.61 0.21 -39.04
N ASP A 296 -9.39 -0.49 -40.15
CA ASP A 296 -8.67 -1.77 -40.15
C ASP A 296 -7.18 -1.62 -39.80
N ARG A 297 -6.65 -0.40 -39.94
CA ARG A 297 -5.22 -0.07 -39.81
C ARG A 297 -4.89 0.80 -38.60
N VAL A 298 -5.86 1.02 -37.71
CA VAL A 298 -5.65 1.73 -36.45
C VAL A 298 -5.76 0.77 -35.27
N GLN A 299 -4.84 0.90 -34.31
CA GLN A 299 -4.81 0.09 -33.10
C GLN A 299 -4.32 0.95 -31.93
N GLY A 300 -4.94 0.77 -30.78
CA GLY A 300 -4.61 1.53 -29.58
C GLY A 300 -5.57 1.17 -28.45
N VAL A 301 -5.17 1.49 -27.23
CA VAL A 301 -5.99 1.30 -26.03
C VAL A 301 -6.36 2.67 -25.47
N VAL A 302 -7.64 2.84 -25.16
CA VAL A 302 -8.20 4.02 -24.52
C VAL A 302 -8.74 3.59 -23.16
N ARG A 303 -8.05 3.96 -22.08
CA ARG A 303 -8.46 3.62 -20.69
C ARG A 303 -9.53 4.54 -20.13
N GLY A 304 -9.49 5.79 -20.57
CA GLY A 304 -10.46 6.81 -20.23
C GLY A 304 -10.23 8.01 -21.13
N TYR A 305 -11.31 8.60 -21.61
CA TYR A 305 -11.25 9.80 -22.45
C TYR A 305 -12.32 10.79 -22.03
N ALA A 306 -11.90 11.96 -21.54
CA ALA A 306 -12.78 13.01 -21.07
C ALA A 306 -13.00 14.03 -22.18
N LEU A 307 -14.17 13.99 -22.82
CA LEU A 307 -14.57 14.95 -23.85
C LEU A 307 -15.57 15.96 -23.29
N ASP A 308 -15.41 17.22 -23.70
CA ASP A 308 -16.46 18.22 -23.54
C ASP A 308 -17.51 18.05 -24.66
N ASN A 309 -18.79 18.13 -24.28
CA ASN A 309 -19.95 17.93 -25.17
C ASN A 309 -20.08 18.98 -26.28
N LEU A 310 -19.31 20.08 -26.20
CA LEU A 310 -19.30 21.15 -27.21
C LEU A 310 -18.17 21.03 -28.24
N SER A 311 -17.38 19.95 -28.20
CA SER A 311 -16.23 19.76 -29.10
C SER A 311 -16.65 19.29 -30.50
N THR A 312 -15.92 19.74 -31.53
CA THR A 312 -16.08 19.21 -32.90
C THR A 312 -15.47 17.80 -33.01
N GLY A 313 -15.97 16.97 -33.94
CA GLY A 313 -15.40 15.62 -34.15
C GLY A 313 -13.89 15.66 -34.44
N ARG A 314 -13.40 16.67 -35.17
CA ARG A 314 -11.96 16.90 -35.37
C ARG A 314 -11.22 17.14 -34.06
N ALA A 315 -11.74 18.03 -33.21
CA ALA A 315 -11.13 18.33 -31.91
C ALA A 315 -11.15 17.11 -30.96
N ALA A 316 -12.16 16.23 -31.09
CA ALA A 316 -12.24 14.98 -30.34
C ALA A 316 -11.29 13.89 -30.85
N ILE A 317 -10.93 13.88 -32.13
CA ILE A 317 -10.00 12.89 -32.69
C ILE A 317 -8.54 13.29 -32.45
N GLN A 318 -8.24 14.59 -32.42
CA GLN A 318 -6.87 15.08 -32.35
C GLN A 318 -6.06 14.56 -31.14
N PRO A 319 -6.58 14.52 -29.90
CA PRO A 319 -5.87 13.91 -28.79
C PRO A 319 -5.59 12.43 -28.99
N LEU A 320 -6.53 11.68 -29.58
CA LEU A 320 -6.36 10.25 -29.87
C LEU A 320 -5.24 10.03 -30.91
N MET A 321 -5.21 10.84 -31.98
CA MET A 321 -4.16 10.80 -33.00
C MET A 321 -2.78 10.99 -32.39
N LEU A 322 -2.65 12.00 -31.53
CA LEU A 322 -1.42 12.34 -30.84
C LEU A 322 -0.99 11.21 -29.88
N SER A 323 -1.91 10.70 -29.06
CA SER A 323 -1.60 9.71 -28.04
C SER A 323 -1.34 8.31 -28.61
N CYS A 324 -2.22 7.80 -29.47
CA CYS A 324 -2.06 6.47 -30.07
C CYS A 324 -1.08 6.46 -31.25
N GLY A 325 -0.73 7.63 -31.81
CA GLY A 325 0.24 7.76 -32.90
C GLY A 325 -0.29 7.26 -34.24
N PHE A 326 -1.39 7.86 -34.70
CA PHE A 326 -1.96 7.58 -36.01
C PHE A 326 -2.32 8.89 -36.73
N ASP A 327 -2.40 8.81 -38.05
CA ASP A 327 -2.80 9.92 -38.92
C ASP A 327 -4.20 9.64 -39.51
N ALA A 328 -4.95 10.70 -39.77
CA ALA A 328 -6.26 10.65 -40.42
C ALA A 328 -6.08 11.11 -41.88
N VAL A 329 -6.44 10.26 -42.83
CA VAL A 329 -6.25 10.50 -44.26
C VAL A 329 -7.53 10.22 -45.03
N GLU A 330 -7.67 10.81 -46.21
CA GLU A 330 -8.72 10.43 -47.16
C GLU A 330 -8.10 9.45 -48.18
N ARG A 331 -8.74 8.30 -48.37
CA ARG A 331 -8.38 7.33 -49.42
C ARG A 331 -9.64 6.77 -50.07
N GLY A 332 -9.79 6.98 -51.37
CA GLY A 332 -10.86 6.37 -52.16
C GLY A 332 -12.27 6.84 -51.79
N GLY A 333 -12.42 8.09 -51.40
CA GLY A 333 -13.65 8.71 -50.92
C GLY A 333 -13.97 8.45 -49.45
N LYS A 334 -13.07 7.80 -48.70
CA LYS A 334 -13.31 7.41 -47.29
C LYS A 334 -12.25 8.00 -46.37
N LEU A 335 -12.69 8.43 -45.19
CA LEU A 335 -11.79 8.74 -44.08
C LEU A 335 -11.17 7.43 -43.58
N ALA A 336 -9.85 7.36 -43.52
CA ALA A 336 -9.09 6.21 -43.05
C ALA A 336 -8.10 6.65 -41.96
N PHE A 337 -7.86 5.75 -40.99
CA PHE A 337 -6.90 6.00 -39.92
C PHE A 337 -5.70 5.06 -40.04
N LEU A 338 -4.52 5.64 -40.18
CA LEU A 338 -3.28 4.90 -40.43
C LEU A 338 -2.32 5.08 -39.27
N ARG A 339 -1.88 3.98 -38.66
CA ARG A 339 -0.83 4.04 -37.65
C ARG A 339 0.45 4.64 -38.22
N ARG A 340 1.07 5.57 -37.47
CA ARG A 340 2.39 6.09 -37.82
C ARG A 340 3.44 4.99 -37.74
N GLY A 341 4.35 5.02 -38.69
CA GLY A 341 5.48 4.11 -38.74
C GLY A 341 6.51 4.63 -39.72
N ALA A 342 7.56 3.84 -39.94
CA ALA A 342 8.60 4.16 -40.92
C ALA A 342 8.81 3.03 -41.93
N ARG A 343 7.79 2.20 -42.18
CA ARG A 343 7.90 1.11 -43.17
C ARG A 343 7.66 1.69 -44.57
N PRO A 344 8.66 1.69 -45.47
CA PRO A 344 8.47 2.24 -46.79
C PRO A 344 7.57 1.35 -47.65
N VAL A 345 6.71 1.97 -48.46
CA VAL A 345 5.85 1.29 -49.45
C VAL A 345 6.46 1.27 -50.84
N ALA A 346 7.35 2.22 -51.13
CA ALA A 346 8.06 2.38 -52.40
C ALA A 346 9.42 3.04 -52.18
N GLY A 347 10.30 2.90 -53.17
CA GLY A 347 11.60 3.56 -53.19
C GLY A 347 11.86 4.26 -54.51
N PHE A 348 12.48 5.43 -54.42
CA PHE A 348 12.79 6.32 -55.54
C PHE A 348 14.23 6.79 -55.42
N GLY A 349 14.92 6.93 -56.55
CA GLY A 349 16.12 7.75 -56.69
C GLY A 349 15.78 9.11 -57.29
N THR A 350 16.74 10.03 -57.26
CA THR A 350 16.64 11.33 -57.96
C THR A 350 16.27 11.21 -59.44
N GLY A 351 16.70 10.15 -60.12
CA GLY A 351 16.36 9.90 -61.54
C GLY A 351 14.92 9.43 -61.78
N ASP A 352 14.18 9.05 -60.74
CA ASP A 352 12.77 8.65 -60.84
C ASP A 352 11.81 9.86 -60.66
N LEU A 353 12.35 11.02 -60.31
CA LEU A 353 11.58 12.24 -60.03
C LEU A 353 11.30 13.02 -61.32
N VAL A 354 10.19 13.76 -61.31
CA VAL A 354 9.87 14.71 -62.39
C VAL A 354 10.61 16.03 -62.14
N GLU A 355 11.15 16.63 -63.19
CA GLU A 355 11.88 17.89 -63.06
C GLU A 355 10.92 19.06 -62.82
N GLY A 356 11.04 19.71 -61.66
CA GLY A 356 10.15 20.79 -61.22
C GLY A 356 10.77 22.17 -61.42
N GLY A 357 10.71 22.71 -62.65
CA GLY A 357 11.07 24.10 -62.95
C GLY A 357 12.36 24.61 -62.28
N ASP A 358 12.30 25.80 -61.65
CA ASP A 358 13.44 26.49 -61.05
C ASP A 358 13.96 25.88 -59.72
N GLU A 359 13.18 25.00 -59.05
CA GLU A 359 13.55 24.41 -57.74
C GLU A 359 14.29 23.06 -57.84
N GLY A 360 14.46 22.54 -59.06
CA GLY A 360 15.06 21.22 -59.30
C GLY A 360 14.12 20.06 -58.92
N ALA A 361 14.61 18.82 -59.06
CA ALA A 361 13.79 17.62 -58.85
C ALA A 361 13.50 17.32 -57.36
N LEU A 362 14.32 17.82 -56.43
CA LEU A 362 14.22 17.60 -54.99
C LEU A 362 14.73 18.81 -54.21
N SER A 363 13.88 19.31 -53.32
CA SER A 363 14.20 20.37 -52.35
C SER A 363 14.08 19.82 -50.94
N ILE A 364 15.13 19.96 -50.12
CA ILE A 364 15.12 19.56 -48.71
C ILE A 364 15.36 20.79 -47.85
N GLN A 365 14.42 21.09 -46.97
CA GLN A 365 14.50 22.15 -45.98
C GLN A 365 14.70 21.56 -44.59
N ARG A 366 15.60 22.15 -43.80
CA ARG A 366 15.85 21.75 -42.41
C ARG A 366 15.64 22.95 -41.49
N ALA A 367 14.70 22.82 -40.54
CA ALA A 367 14.45 23.84 -39.53
C ALA A 367 15.66 24.04 -38.57
N GLY A 368 15.80 25.26 -38.03
CA GLY A 368 16.92 25.64 -37.16
C GLY A 368 16.93 24.89 -35.82
N GLU A 369 18.10 24.77 -35.18
CA GLU A 369 18.19 24.10 -33.88
C GLU A 369 17.51 24.87 -32.75
N GLY A 370 17.52 26.21 -32.80
CA GLY A 370 16.87 27.06 -31.79
C GLY A 370 15.34 26.99 -31.79
N GLU A 371 14.73 26.46 -32.86
CA GLU A 371 13.28 26.26 -32.98
C GLU A 371 12.86 24.86 -32.48
N ALA A 372 13.82 23.97 -32.22
CA ALA A 372 13.54 22.63 -31.73
C ALA A 372 13.30 22.62 -30.22
N ALA A 373 12.20 22.02 -29.79
CA ALA A 373 11.94 21.82 -28.37
C ALA A 373 13.00 20.91 -27.73
N GLY A 374 13.55 21.33 -26.59
CA GLY A 374 14.47 20.53 -25.78
C GLY A 374 13.79 19.81 -24.63
N ARG A 375 12.55 20.20 -24.31
CA ARG A 375 11.76 19.67 -23.20
C ARG A 375 10.30 19.52 -23.62
N LEU A 376 9.64 18.49 -23.11
CA LEU A 376 8.21 18.28 -23.29
C LEU A 376 7.58 17.93 -21.94
N ARG A 377 6.55 18.69 -21.56
CA ARG A 377 5.72 18.43 -20.38
C ARG A 377 4.33 18.00 -20.83
N LEU A 378 3.96 16.77 -20.51
CA LEU A 378 2.67 16.19 -20.86
C LEU A 378 1.82 16.04 -19.59
N SER A 379 0.73 16.79 -19.51
CA SER A 379 -0.27 16.68 -18.43
C SER A 379 -1.34 15.65 -18.81
N TYR A 380 -1.69 14.75 -17.90
CA TYR A 380 -2.63 13.64 -18.13
C TYR A 380 -3.33 13.23 -16.83
N LEU A 381 -4.38 12.40 -16.93
CA LEU A 381 -5.06 11.80 -15.77
C LEU A 381 -4.45 10.42 -15.47
N ASP A 382 -4.12 10.13 -14.20
CA ASP A 382 -3.57 8.84 -13.80
C ASP A 382 -4.63 7.72 -13.86
N ALA A 383 -4.52 6.82 -14.84
CA ALA A 383 -5.52 5.77 -15.09
C ALA A 383 -5.58 4.66 -14.02
N GLU A 384 -4.48 4.42 -13.30
CA GLU A 384 -4.39 3.37 -12.27
C GLU A 384 -4.43 3.95 -10.85
N GLY A 385 -4.27 5.26 -10.68
CA GLY A 385 -4.38 5.93 -9.38
C GLY A 385 -5.81 6.41 -9.06
N GLU A 386 -5.90 7.53 -8.35
CA GLU A 386 -7.17 8.21 -8.04
C GLU A 386 -7.60 9.21 -9.12
N PHE A 387 -7.24 8.98 -10.39
CA PHE A 387 -7.47 9.91 -11.51
C PHE A 387 -6.96 11.34 -11.26
N ARG A 388 -5.91 11.47 -10.44
CA ARG A 388 -5.25 12.77 -10.21
C ARG A 388 -4.52 13.19 -11.47
N ARG A 389 -4.44 14.49 -11.70
CA ARG A 389 -3.65 15.05 -12.81
C ARG A 389 -2.16 14.95 -12.49
N LEU A 390 -1.41 14.27 -13.35
CA LEU A 390 0.03 14.11 -13.27
C LEU A 390 0.70 14.77 -14.49
N VAL A 391 2.01 15.01 -14.39
CA VAL A 391 2.82 15.57 -15.47
C VAL A 391 4.02 14.66 -15.73
N ALA A 392 4.14 14.17 -16.96
CA ALA A 392 5.36 13.54 -17.43
C ALA A 392 6.27 14.62 -18.02
N ASP A 393 7.51 14.70 -17.53
CA ASP A 393 8.47 15.73 -17.91
C ASP A 393 9.71 15.09 -18.52
N VAL A 394 9.88 15.29 -19.83
CA VAL A 394 10.97 14.71 -20.60
C VAL A 394 11.89 15.82 -21.08
N LEU A 395 13.16 15.72 -20.72
CA LEU A 395 14.21 16.65 -21.09
C LEU A 395 15.25 15.94 -21.93
N ARG A 396 15.76 16.63 -22.94
CA ARG A 396 16.99 16.25 -23.62
C ARG A 396 18.23 16.84 -22.92
N PRO A 397 19.18 16.01 -22.47
CA PRO A 397 20.37 16.49 -21.75
C PRO A 397 21.22 17.48 -22.55
N ASP A 398 21.30 17.30 -23.87
CA ASP A 398 22.12 18.11 -24.77
C ASP A 398 21.51 19.48 -25.12
N HIS A 399 20.26 19.74 -24.73
CA HIS A 399 19.49 20.93 -25.10
C HIS A 399 18.64 21.45 -23.92
N ALA A 400 19.18 21.42 -22.70
CA ALA A 400 18.42 21.79 -21.50
C ALA A 400 17.94 23.25 -21.45
N GLY A 401 18.53 24.14 -22.26
CA GLY A 401 18.14 25.55 -22.38
C GLY A 401 17.18 25.86 -23.53
N ALA A 402 16.74 24.87 -24.32
CA ALA A 402 15.80 25.07 -25.42
C ALA A 402 14.34 25.15 -24.92
N GLY A 403 13.44 25.62 -25.78
CA GLY A 403 12.03 25.81 -25.45
C GLY A 403 11.33 24.55 -24.93
N ALA A 404 10.38 24.73 -24.03
CA ALA A 404 9.52 23.67 -23.50
C ALA A 404 8.20 23.63 -24.28
N LEU A 405 7.78 22.42 -24.68
CA LEU A 405 6.44 22.16 -25.20
C LEU A 405 5.55 21.67 -24.07
N ASP A 406 4.53 22.44 -23.74
CA ASP A 406 3.51 22.06 -22.77
C ASP A 406 2.29 21.52 -23.52
N GLN A 407 1.88 20.30 -23.20
CA GLN A 407 0.73 19.65 -23.81
C GLN A 407 -0.16 19.07 -22.71
N ASP A 408 -1.47 19.29 -22.85
CA ASP A 408 -2.49 18.68 -22.00
C ASP A 408 -3.28 17.67 -22.82
N VAL A 409 -3.32 16.42 -22.38
CA VAL A 409 -4.11 15.37 -23.05
C VAL A 409 -5.30 14.98 -22.16
N PRO A 410 -6.55 15.05 -22.67
CA PRO A 410 -7.76 14.66 -21.93
C PRO A 410 -7.92 13.13 -21.75
N LEU A 411 -6.82 12.38 -21.81
CA LEU A 411 -6.79 10.93 -21.72
C LEU A 411 -6.29 10.48 -20.35
N ALA A 412 -6.88 9.39 -19.86
CA ALA A 412 -6.33 8.64 -18.74
C ALA A 412 -5.20 7.74 -19.26
N LEU A 413 -3.99 7.95 -18.75
CA LEU A 413 -2.78 7.24 -19.16
C LEU A 413 -2.08 6.64 -17.94
N LEU A 414 -1.28 5.60 -18.17
CA LEU A 414 -0.32 5.14 -17.17
C LEU A 414 0.90 6.07 -17.15
N PRO A 415 1.59 6.23 -15.99
CA PRO A 415 2.79 7.07 -15.93
C PRO A 415 3.87 6.72 -16.94
N GLU A 416 4.11 5.43 -17.13
CA GLU A 416 5.06 4.92 -18.10
C GLU A 416 4.61 5.14 -19.57
N GLU A 417 3.30 5.09 -19.84
CA GLU A 417 2.73 5.40 -21.16
C GLU A 417 2.90 6.90 -21.49
N ALA A 418 2.60 7.78 -20.53
CA ALA A 418 2.75 9.22 -20.69
C ALA A 418 4.21 9.62 -20.92
N ARG A 419 5.16 9.02 -20.18
CA ARG A 419 6.60 9.21 -20.39
C ARG A 419 7.03 8.78 -21.81
N ARG A 420 6.67 7.58 -22.24
CA ARG A 420 7.01 7.07 -23.59
C ARG A 420 6.40 7.92 -24.69
N MET A 421 5.17 8.41 -24.49
CA MET A 421 4.52 9.32 -25.41
C MET A 421 5.28 10.64 -25.54
N ALA A 422 5.70 11.23 -24.41
CA ALA A 422 6.49 12.45 -24.38
C ALA A 422 7.87 12.27 -25.03
N GLU A 423 8.57 11.15 -24.78
CA GLU A 423 9.83 10.80 -25.43
C GLU A 423 9.66 10.64 -26.95
N ARG A 424 8.64 9.89 -27.38
CA ARG A 424 8.33 9.72 -28.80
C ARG A 424 8.08 11.07 -29.47
N TRP A 425 7.23 11.93 -28.91
CA TRP A 425 6.90 13.23 -29.51
C TRP A 425 8.13 14.15 -29.59
N LEU A 426 8.96 14.18 -28.55
CA LEU A 426 10.20 14.97 -28.56
C LEU A 426 11.18 14.47 -29.63
N SER A 427 11.25 13.16 -29.85
CA SER A 427 12.03 12.56 -30.94
C SER A 427 11.40 12.79 -32.32
N GLU A 428 10.09 12.61 -32.48
CA GLU A 428 9.35 12.89 -33.73
C GLU A 428 9.56 14.34 -34.16
N ALA A 429 9.36 15.30 -33.26
CA ALA A 429 9.53 16.72 -33.54
C ALA A 429 10.94 17.07 -34.00
N ARG A 430 11.97 16.35 -33.53
CA ARG A 430 13.36 16.55 -33.96
C ARG A 430 13.62 15.95 -35.35
N VAL A 431 13.14 14.73 -35.59
CA VAL A 431 13.35 14.02 -36.86
C VAL A 431 12.58 14.72 -37.98
N ALA A 432 11.35 15.16 -37.72
CA ALA A 432 10.49 15.88 -38.66
C ALA A 432 10.91 17.33 -38.93
N ARG A 433 12.09 17.78 -38.45
CA ARG A 433 12.66 19.09 -38.82
C ARG A 433 13.10 19.16 -40.27
N GLU A 434 13.32 18.01 -40.89
CA GLU A 434 13.60 17.90 -42.32
C GLU A 434 12.30 17.66 -43.09
N VAL A 435 12.03 18.54 -44.05
CA VAL A 435 10.91 18.44 -44.99
C VAL A 435 11.48 18.36 -46.40
N ALA A 436 11.06 17.36 -47.17
CA ALA A 436 11.39 17.22 -48.57
C ALA A 436 10.19 17.60 -49.43
N ARG A 437 10.46 18.32 -50.52
CA ARG A 437 9.50 18.61 -51.59
C ARG A 437 10.05 18.02 -52.88
N PHE A 438 9.26 17.20 -53.55
CA PHE A 438 9.66 16.53 -54.78
C PHE A 438 8.46 16.15 -55.62
N ALA A 439 8.71 15.91 -56.91
CA ALA A 439 7.69 15.55 -57.88
C ALA A 439 7.79 14.06 -58.26
N LEU A 440 6.71 13.31 -58.06
CA LEU A 440 6.62 11.92 -58.49
C LEU A 440 5.86 11.80 -59.84
N PRO A 441 6.25 10.85 -60.70
CA PRO A 441 5.53 10.58 -61.94
C PRO A 441 4.18 9.92 -61.66
N TYR A 442 3.25 9.99 -62.62
CA TYR A 442 1.93 9.36 -62.50
C TYR A 442 1.97 7.83 -62.40
N SER A 443 3.07 7.18 -62.80
CA SER A 443 3.28 5.75 -62.53
C SER A 443 3.36 5.43 -61.03
N ALA A 444 3.63 6.42 -60.18
CA ALA A 444 3.66 6.31 -58.72
C ALA A 444 2.32 6.62 -58.05
N MET A 445 1.20 6.67 -58.78
CA MET A 445 -0.14 6.99 -58.25
C MET A 445 -0.63 6.07 -57.11
N GLY A 446 0.02 4.92 -56.91
CA GLY A 446 -0.21 4.05 -55.76
C GLY A 446 0.31 4.61 -54.42
N VAL A 447 1.14 5.65 -54.43
CA VAL A 447 1.62 6.35 -53.23
C VAL A 447 0.61 7.41 -52.81
N GLY A 448 0.11 7.31 -51.58
CA GLY A 448 -0.85 8.25 -51.02
C GLY A 448 -0.34 9.01 -49.80
N ILE A 449 -1.18 9.91 -49.29
CA ILE A 449 -0.93 10.64 -48.04
C ILE A 449 -0.81 9.62 -46.88
N GLY A 450 0.16 9.85 -46.01
CA GLY A 450 0.52 8.97 -44.89
C GLY A 450 1.44 7.80 -45.25
N ASP A 451 1.68 7.53 -46.54
CA ASP A 451 2.66 6.52 -46.94
C ASP A 451 4.08 7.00 -46.69
N VAL A 452 4.97 6.05 -46.41
CA VAL A 452 6.40 6.32 -46.28
C VAL A 452 7.10 5.85 -47.55
N VAL A 453 7.96 6.68 -48.12
CA VAL A 453 8.79 6.34 -49.28
C VAL A 453 10.26 6.43 -48.91
N THR A 454 11.12 5.66 -49.58
CA THR A 454 12.57 5.89 -49.51
C THR A 454 13.00 6.79 -50.66
N LEU A 455 13.73 7.86 -50.36
CA LEU A 455 14.36 8.74 -51.34
C LEU A 455 15.79 9.03 -50.89
N GLU A 456 16.77 8.75 -51.76
CA GLU A 456 18.21 8.90 -51.48
C GLU A 456 18.64 8.18 -50.18
N GLY A 457 18.12 6.96 -49.98
CA GLY A 457 18.40 6.13 -48.80
C GLY A 457 17.72 6.57 -47.51
N GLN A 458 16.97 7.67 -47.53
CA GLN A 458 16.25 8.23 -46.38
C GLN A 458 14.75 7.99 -46.47
N ARG A 459 14.05 8.01 -45.34
CA ARG A 459 12.62 7.70 -45.26
C ARG A 459 11.79 8.97 -45.07
N TRP A 460 10.77 9.14 -45.90
CA TRP A 460 9.95 10.34 -45.93
C TRP A 460 8.47 9.93 -45.89
N ARG A 461 7.71 10.43 -44.91
CA ARG A 461 6.26 10.26 -44.85
C ARG A 461 5.61 11.38 -45.65
N ILE A 462 4.74 11.04 -46.59
CA ILE A 462 4.00 12.01 -47.40
C ILE A 462 2.92 12.67 -46.54
N ASP A 463 3.05 13.97 -46.26
CA ASP A 463 2.09 14.73 -45.46
C ASP A 463 1.09 15.47 -46.35
N ARG A 464 1.53 15.89 -47.54
CA ARG A 464 0.69 16.51 -48.55
C ARG A 464 1.05 15.97 -49.93
N LEU A 465 0.02 15.71 -50.72
CA LEU A 465 0.15 15.30 -52.11
C LEU A 465 -0.79 16.14 -52.95
N GLU A 466 -0.27 16.83 -53.95
CA GLU A 466 -1.02 17.65 -54.89
C GLU A 466 -0.88 17.11 -56.30
N GLN A 467 -2.02 16.94 -56.98
CA GLN A 467 -2.07 16.36 -58.32
C GLN A 467 -2.23 17.48 -59.35
N ALA A 468 -1.20 17.69 -60.17
CA ALA A 468 -1.19 18.66 -61.27
C ALA A 468 -0.55 18.05 -62.53
N GLU A 469 0.55 18.62 -63.05
CA GLU A 469 1.30 18.02 -64.17
C GLU A 469 2.10 16.77 -63.72
N ALA A 470 2.42 16.71 -62.43
CA ALA A 470 3.00 15.57 -61.73
C ALA A 470 2.38 15.46 -60.32
N LEU A 471 2.77 14.45 -59.55
CA LEU A 471 2.36 14.28 -58.16
C LEU A 471 3.35 15.06 -57.25
N MET A 472 2.98 16.28 -56.86
CA MET A 472 3.78 17.13 -55.98
C MET A 472 3.64 16.62 -54.54
N ALA A 473 4.73 16.08 -53.99
CA ALA A 473 4.77 15.57 -52.63
C ALA A 473 5.53 16.53 -51.71
N GLU A 474 4.94 16.83 -50.56
CA GLU A 474 5.63 17.41 -49.41
C GLU A 474 5.65 16.35 -48.30
N ALA A 475 6.85 16.02 -47.84
CA ALA A 475 7.08 14.87 -46.99
C ALA A 475 7.98 15.22 -45.80
N ALA A 476 7.60 14.75 -44.61
CA ALA A 476 8.41 14.89 -43.41
C ALA A 476 9.36 13.70 -43.25
N ARG A 477 10.58 13.97 -42.79
CA ARG A 477 11.54 12.93 -42.45
C ARG A 477 11.01 12.07 -41.30
N VAL A 478 11.16 10.75 -41.43
CA VAL A 478 10.78 9.78 -40.39
C VAL A 478 11.88 8.75 -40.17
N GLU A 479 11.94 8.20 -38.95
CA GLU A 479 12.90 7.15 -38.60
C GLU A 479 12.20 5.99 -37.87
N PRO A 480 12.60 4.73 -38.13
CA PRO A 480 11.98 3.57 -37.50
C PRO A 480 12.19 3.53 -35.99
N GLY A 481 13.34 4.01 -35.50
CA GLY A 481 13.70 3.96 -34.08
C GLY A 481 12.75 4.75 -33.18
N VAL A 482 12.10 5.80 -33.71
CA VAL A 482 11.16 6.66 -32.97
C VAL A 482 9.90 5.91 -32.56
N TYR A 483 9.50 4.92 -33.36
CA TYR A 483 8.29 4.11 -33.12
C TYR A 483 8.59 2.81 -32.35
N LEU A 484 9.85 2.55 -32.01
CA LEU A 484 10.22 1.43 -31.16
C LEU A 484 10.04 1.84 -29.70
N PRO A 485 9.35 1.02 -28.87
CA PRO A 485 9.23 1.30 -27.46
C PRO A 485 10.61 1.27 -26.78
N GLY A 486 10.91 2.31 -25.98
CA GLY A 486 12.07 2.33 -25.10
C GLY A 486 11.92 1.35 -23.92
N PRO A 487 12.98 1.12 -23.13
CA PRO A 487 12.93 0.24 -21.98
C PRO A 487 11.99 0.77 -20.90
N ASP A 488 11.42 -0.16 -20.13
CA ASP A 488 10.56 0.16 -18.99
C ASP A 488 11.40 0.74 -17.85
N ARG A 489 11.00 1.90 -17.34
CA ARG A 489 11.70 2.56 -16.22
C ARG A 489 11.04 2.30 -14.86
N GLY A 490 9.94 1.55 -14.84
CA GLY A 490 9.24 1.22 -13.60
C GLY A 490 8.44 2.39 -13.02
N GLU A 491 8.04 3.35 -13.85
CA GLU A 491 7.11 4.40 -13.46
C GLU A 491 5.73 3.78 -13.17
N LYS A 492 5.21 3.99 -11.97
CA LYS A 492 3.96 3.37 -11.49
C LYS A 492 3.06 4.40 -10.84
N SER A 493 1.76 4.18 -10.98
CA SER A 493 0.73 4.88 -10.21
C SER A 493 0.85 4.56 -8.72
N ARG A 494 0.32 5.43 -7.87
CA ARG A 494 0.33 5.24 -6.41
C ARG A 494 -1.02 5.64 -5.83
N ILE A 495 -1.46 4.90 -4.83
CA ILE A 495 -2.61 5.25 -4.01
C ILE A 495 -2.18 5.34 -2.54
N PRO A 496 -2.74 6.26 -1.76
CA PRO A 496 -2.47 6.33 -0.34
C PRO A 496 -2.97 5.06 0.36
N ALA A 497 -2.22 4.60 1.36
CA ALA A 497 -2.71 3.53 2.23
C ALA A 497 -3.87 4.06 3.08
N PHE A 498 -4.96 3.31 3.16
CA PHE A 498 -6.03 3.60 4.11
C PHE A 498 -5.53 3.32 5.53
N LEU A 499 -5.45 4.36 6.37
CA LEU A 499 -5.15 4.23 7.79
C LEU A 499 -6.48 4.38 8.57
N PRO A 500 -6.95 3.35 9.29
CA PRO A 500 -8.11 3.50 10.15
C PRO A 500 -7.80 4.53 11.24
N ALA A 501 -8.78 5.37 11.60
CA ALA A 501 -8.61 6.15 12.81
C ALA A 501 -8.68 5.22 14.02
N VAL A 502 -7.73 5.45 14.91
CA VAL A 502 -7.67 4.83 16.21
C VAL A 502 -7.48 5.96 17.21
N PRO A 503 -8.11 5.88 18.39
CA PRO A 503 -7.83 6.82 19.47
C PRO A 503 -6.33 6.87 19.77
N VAL A 504 -5.84 8.08 20.00
CA VAL A 504 -4.46 8.29 20.43
C VAL A 504 -4.32 8.03 21.93
N TYR A 505 -3.11 7.78 22.42
CA TYR A 505 -2.82 7.61 23.83
C TYR A 505 -1.94 8.76 24.34
N PRO A 506 -2.53 9.84 24.89
CA PRO A 506 -1.79 10.99 25.40
C PRO A 506 -1.37 10.80 26.86
N VAL A 507 -0.12 11.16 27.17
CA VAL A 507 0.44 11.20 28.52
C VAL A 507 1.03 12.59 28.77
N PHE A 508 0.40 13.34 29.66
CA PHE A 508 0.90 14.63 30.13
C PHE A 508 1.81 14.43 31.34
N MET A 509 2.94 15.14 31.36
CA MET A 509 3.96 15.02 32.40
C MET A 509 4.48 16.40 32.79
N ASP A 510 4.20 16.82 34.02
CA ASP A 510 4.78 18.00 34.66
C ASP A 510 6.16 17.62 35.23
N LEU A 511 7.17 17.76 34.37
CA LEU A 511 8.53 17.30 34.63
C LEU A 511 9.43 18.45 35.13
N PRO A 512 10.51 18.13 35.87
CA PRO A 512 11.56 19.10 36.16
C PRO A 512 12.30 19.53 34.87
N LEU A 513 13.15 20.55 34.97
CA LEU A 513 14.10 20.89 33.90
C LEU A 513 15.09 19.75 33.69
N MET A 514 15.29 19.33 32.44
CA MET A 514 16.18 18.22 32.10
C MET A 514 17.45 18.73 31.42
N THR A 515 17.29 19.62 30.44
CA THR A 515 18.38 20.21 29.65
C THR A 515 18.62 21.69 29.96
N GLY A 516 17.65 22.36 30.58
CA GLY A 516 17.67 23.79 30.87
C GLY A 516 17.16 24.67 29.73
N GLN A 517 16.83 24.09 28.57
CA GLN A 517 16.18 24.79 27.45
C GLN A 517 14.65 24.79 27.55
N GLU A 518 14.08 24.00 28.47
CA GLU A 518 12.64 23.90 28.66
C GLU A 518 12.04 25.17 29.31
N VAL A 519 10.79 25.46 28.99
CA VAL A 519 9.99 26.46 29.70
C VAL A 519 9.62 25.89 31.09
N PRO A 520 10.08 26.45 32.22
CA PRO A 520 10.05 25.75 33.51
C PRO A 520 8.67 25.41 34.08
N HIS A 521 7.60 26.04 33.62
CA HIS A 521 6.23 25.81 34.11
C HIS A 521 5.36 25.02 33.14
N ALA A 522 5.83 24.78 31.91
CA ALA A 522 5.05 24.12 30.89
C ALA A 522 5.24 22.59 30.99
N PRO A 523 4.16 21.79 31.00
CA PRO A 523 4.27 20.34 31.04
C PRO A 523 4.65 19.79 29.66
N HIS A 524 5.15 18.56 29.66
CA HIS A 524 5.46 17.78 28.47
C HIS A 524 4.27 16.91 28.07
N LEU A 525 4.15 16.65 26.78
CA LEU A 525 3.16 15.74 26.21
C LEU A 525 3.86 14.68 25.37
N ALA A 526 3.63 13.42 25.72
CA ALA A 526 3.95 12.25 24.93
C ALA A 526 2.66 11.67 24.34
N VAL A 527 2.66 11.32 23.06
CA VAL A 527 1.49 10.73 22.41
C VAL A 527 1.92 9.48 21.63
N ALA A 528 1.22 8.38 21.83
CA ALA A 528 1.41 7.15 21.06
C ALA A 528 0.11 6.73 20.37
N ALA A 529 0.19 6.04 19.23
CA ALA A 529 -0.96 5.41 18.59
C ALA A 529 -0.47 4.25 17.68
N ARG A 530 -1.33 3.24 17.48
CA ARG A 530 -1.01 2.09 16.62
C ARG A 530 -2.25 1.68 15.79
N PRO A 531 -2.29 1.95 14.48
CA PRO A 531 -1.28 2.68 13.68
C PRO A 531 -1.19 4.17 14.06
N TRP A 532 -0.07 4.81 13.72
CA TRP A 532 0.08 6.27 13.88
C TRP A 532 -0.79 6.99 12.84
N PRO A 533 -1.70 7.90 13.23
CA PRO A 533 -2.66 8.54 12.31
C PRO A 533 -2.02 9.67 11.48
N GLY A 534 -0.70 9.86 11.54
CA GLY A 534 0.00 10.95 10.88
C GLY A 534 0.11 12.18 11.78
N ARG A 535 -0.61 13.26 11.45
CA ARG A 535 -0.54 14.50 12.25
C ARG A 535 -1.54 14.41 13.40
N VAL A 536 -1.08 14.49 14.65
CA VAL A 536 -1.94 14.54 15.84
C VAL A 536 -1.97 15.97 16.37
N ALA A 537 -3.14 16.58 16.44
CA ALA A 537 -3.31 17.92 16.99
C ALA A 537 -3.70 17.89 18.47
N LEU A 538 -3.20 18.87 19.21
CA LEU A 538 -3.55 19.18 20.59
C LEU A 538 -4.33 20.50 20.59
N TRP A 539 -5.55 20.47 21.11
CA TRP A 539 -6.36 21.65 21.34
C TRP A 539 -6.56 21.88 22.84
N ALA A 540 -6.71 23.14 23.23
CA ALA A 540 -6.91 23.55 24.61
C ALA A 540 -8.10 24.52 24.74
N ALA A 541 -8.83 24.43 25.84
CA ALA A 541 -9.94 25.32 26.19
C ALA A 541 -10.00 25.57 27.71
N ASP A 542 -10.68 26.65 28.09
CA ASP A 542 -10.93 27.04 29.48
C ASP A 542 -12.05 26.20 30.12
N GLY A 543 -12.90 25.59 29.30
CA GLY A 543 -14.07 24.82 29.71
C GLY A 543 -14.44 23.76 28.68
N ALA A 544 -15.74 23.58 28.43
CA ALA A 544 -16.25 22.59 27.48
C ALA A 544 -16.24 23.06 26.01
N ASP A 545 -16.08 24.37 25.78
CA ASP A 545 -16.15 24.99 24.46
C ASP A 545 -14.97 25.95 24.23
N GLY A 546 -14.77 26.41 22.98
CA GLY A 546 -13.77 27.42 22.64
C GLY A 546 -12.36 26.85 22.43
N PHE A 547 -12.26 25.63 21.90
CA PHE A 547 -10.99 24.97 21.63
C PHE A 547 -10.12 25.73 20.63
N VAL A 548 -8.88 26.03 21.03
CA VAL A 548 -7.85 26.60 20.18
C VAL A 548 -6.70 25.62 19.99
N LEU A 549 -6.10 25.61 18.80
CA LEU A 549 -4.95 24.76 18.50
C LEU A 549 -3.74 25.19 19.35
N ASN A 550 -3.23 24.27 20.16
CA ASN A 550 -2.04 24.48 21.01
C ASN A 550 -0.77 23.94 20.32
N GLY A 551 -0.89 22.85 19.55
CA GLY A 551 0.24 22.29 18.82
C GLY A 551 -0.11 21.06 17.98
N VAL A 552 0.86 20.58 17.21
CA VAL A 552 0.75 19.36 16.39
C VAL A 552 1.96 18.46 16.64
N ARG A 553 1.74 17.16 16.73
CA ARG A 553 2.74 16.10 16.82
C ARG A 553 2.78 15.34 15.50
N THR A 554 3.99 15.13 14.97
CA THR A 554 4.21 14.41 13.71
C THR A 554 4.78 13.01 13.94
N GLU A 555 5.30 12.75 15.13
CA GLU A 555 5.96 11.51 15.51
C GLU A 555 5.34 10.96 16.81
N ALA A 556 5.31 9.63 16.92
CA ALA A 556 4.83 8.93 18.11
C ALA A 556 5.93 8.84 19.17
N ALA A 557 5.60 9.11 20.42
CA ALA A 557 6.48 8.88 21.56
C ALA A 557 6.53 7.40 21.95
N VAL A 558 7.66 6.99 22.56
CA VAL A 558 7.83 5.62 23.05
C VAL A 558 7.28 5.49 24.48
N ILE A 559 6.11 4.87 24.59
CA ILE A 559 5.37 4.69 25.85
C ILE A 559 5.21 3.21 26.16
N GLY A 560 5.38 2.83 27.43
CA GLY A 560 5.23 1.46 27.90
C GLY A 560 4.63 1.34 29.30
N GLU A 561 4.39 0.10 29.69
CA GLU A 561 3.84 -0.30 31.00
C GLU A 561 4.77 -1.33 31.65
N THR A 562 5.04 -1.18 32.96
CA THR A 562 5.90 -2.11 33.70
C THR A 562 5.20 -3.44 34.00
N GLU A 563 5.88 -4.57 33.84
CA GLU A 563 5.35 -5.90 34.19
C GLU A 563 5.80 -6.39 35.57
N ASN A 564 6.81 -5.74 36.14
CA ASN A 564 7.30 -6.02 37.49
C ASN A 564 7.52 -4.72 38.28
N ALA A 565 7.61 -4.87 39.60
CA ALA A 565 7.87 -3.75 40.49
C ALA A 565 9.33 -3.27 40.39
N LEU A 566 9.54 -1.96 40.53
CA LEU A 566 10.85 -1.32 40.60
C LEU A 566 11.08 -0.74 42.00
N PRO A 567 11.89 -1.38 42.86
CA PRO A 567 12.24 -0.85 44.16
C PRO A 567 12.97 0.50 44.08
N ALA A 568 12.87 1.31 45.13
CA ALA A 568 13.66 2.51 45.31
C ALA A 568 15.17 2.18 45.29
N ALA A 569 15.97 3.06 44.70
CA ALA A 569 17.43 2.94 44.74
C ALA A 569 18.07 4.25 45.21
N ARG A 570 19.33 4.18 45.63
CA ARG A 570 20.05 5.38 46.07
C ARG A 570 20.36 6.27 44.86
N PRO A 571 19.96 7.56 44.86
CA PRO A 571 20.30 8.48 43.79
C PRO A 571 21.81 8.71 43.73
N GLY A 572 22.33 9.03 42.55
CA GLY A 572 23.77 9.24 42.31
C GLY A 572 24.62 7.97 42.27
N LEU A 573 24.01 6.78 42.39
CA LEU A 573 24.67 5.49 42.21
C LEU A 573 23.99 4.69 41.11
N TRP A 574 24.75 3.83 40.43
CA TRP A 574 24.20 2.85 39.51
C TRP A 574 23.35 1.82 40.27
N ASP A 575 22.06 1.80 39.96
CA ASP A 575 21.13 0.74 40.35
C ASP A 575 21.42 -0.51 39.51
N ARG A 576 21.94 -1.53 40.19
CA ARG A 576 22.24 -2.87 39.65
C ARG A 576 21.24 -3.92 40.15
N GLY A 577 20.07 -3.49 40.61
CA GLY A 577 18.98 -4.39 40.99
C GLY A 577 18.43 -5.16 39.78
N PRO A 578 17.40 -6.01 39.98
CA PRO A 578 16.75 -6.77 38.93
C PRO A 578 16.34 -5.92 37.72
N ALA A 579 16.27 -6.53 36.54
CA ALA A 579 15.81 -5.84 35.33
C ALA A 579 14.36 -5.35 35.48
N LEU A 580 14.10 -4.12 35.02
CA LEU A 580 12.74 -3.61 34.90
C LEU A 580 12.16 -4.10 33.57
N ARG A 581 11.12 -4.92 33.64
CA ARG A 581 10.42 -5.43 32.46
C ARG A 581 9.35 -4.43 32.06
N VAL A 582 9.41 -3.96 30.82
CA VAL A 582 8.51 -2.96 30.27
C VAL A 582 7.99 -3.44 28.93
N ARG A 583 6.67 -3.41 28.76
CA ARG A 583 6.01 -3.66 27.49
C ARG A 583 5.72 -2.32 26.80
N PHE A 584 6.29 -2.09 25.62
CA PHE A 584 6.12 -0.85 24.88
C PHE A 584 4.99 -0.97 23.85
N ALA A 585 4.15 0.07 23.73
CA ALA A 585 3.04 0.08 22.78
C ALA A 585 3.49 0.34 21.31
N GLY A 586 4.71 0.86 21.14
CA GLY A 586 5.36 1.14 19.87
C GLY A 586 6.75 1.78 20.11
N GLY A 587 7.63 1.68 19.12
CA GLY A 587 9.04 2.06 19.26
C GLY A 587 9.85 1.04 20.08
N ALA A 588 11.17 1.23 20.13
CA ALA A 588 12.08 0.33 20.83
C ALA A 588 13.15 1.12 21.61
N PRO A 589 13.37 0.82 22.90
CA PRO A 589 14.52 1.37 23.62
C PRO A 589 15.82 0.83 23.05
N ALA A 590 16.88 1.62 23.11
CA ALA A 590 18.22 1.22 22.70
C ALA A 590 19.16 1.17 23.90
N ALA A 591 20.11 0.24 23.90
CA ALA A 591 21.21 0.24 24.86
C ALA A 591 22.17 1.41 24.57
N ALA A 592 22.79 1.95 25.61
CA ALA A 592 23.78 3.02 25.48
C ALA A 592 25.02 2.74 26.34
N LEU A 593 26.17 3.21 25.87
CA LEU A 593 27.40 3.14 26.66
C LEU A 593 27.24 3.96 27.95
N ARG A 594 27.83 3.50 29.06
CA ARG A 594 27.72 4.19 30.36
C ARG A 594 28.12 5.66 30.29
N GLY A 595 29.16 6.01 29.54
CA GLY A 595 29.57 7.40 29.34
C GLY A 595 28.51 8.24 28.62
N ALA A 596 27.82 7.67 27.63
CA ALA A 596 26.71 8.35 26.95
C ALA A 596 25.52 8.56 27.89
N VAL A 597 25.21 7.56 28.74
CA VAL A 597 24.17 7.71 29.77
C VAL A 597 24.52 8.82 30.76
N LEU A 598 25.76 8.89 31.23
CA LEU A 598 26.21 9.99 32.10
C LEU A 598 26.16 11.36 31.40
N ASN A 599 26.14 11.40 30.07
CA ASN A 599 25.94 12.59 29.26
C ASN A 599 24.47 12.83 28.87
N GLY A 600 23.51 12.12 29.48
CA GLY A 600 22.07 12.36 29.28
C GLY A 600 21.35 11.36 28.36
N ALA A 601 22.03 10.36 27.79
CA ALA A 601 21.35 9.35 26.95
C ALA A 601 20.37 8.48 27.76
N ASN A 602 19.37 7.91 27.07
CA ASN A 602 18.40 6.96 27.62
C ASN A 602 17.62 7.46 28.85
N LEU A 603 17.23 8.73 28.85
CA LEU A 603 16.35 9.30 29.86
C LEU A 603 14.92 8.79 29.68
N ALA A 604 14.28 8.42 30.79
CA ALA A 604 12.91 7.94 30.83
C ALA A 604 12.20 8.45 32.09
N ALA A 605 10.89 8.66 31.99
CA ALA A 605 10.02 8.97 33.10
C ALA A 605 9.22 7.71 33.51
N ILE A 606 9.16 7.42 34.81
CA ILE A 606 8.28 6.41 35.40
C ILE A 606 7.27 7.07 36.34
N GLY A 607 6.00 6.69 36.25
CA GLY A 607 4.94 7.28 37.06
C GLY A 607 3.69 6.41 37.16
N ASP A 608 2.72 6.84 37.94
CA ASP A 608 1.41 6.16 38.08
C ASP A 608 0.36 6.62 37.06
N GLY A 609 0.76 7.54 36.16
CA GLY A 609 -0.10 8.10 35.12
C GLY A 609 -0.75 9.43 35.50
N SER A 610 -0.56 9.94 36.74
CA SER A 610 -0.90 11.33 37.07
C SER A 610 0.03 12.31 36.34
N ALA A 611 -0.39 13.57 36.22
CA ALA A 611 0.42 14.58 35.56
C ALA A 611 1.69 14.95 36.34
N ASP A 612 1.69 14.85 37.67
CA ASP A 612 2.69 15.47 38.55
C ASP A 612 3.56 14.47 39.33
N ARG A 613 3.34 13.16 39.18
CA ARG A 613 4.01 12.13 39.96
C ARG A 613 4.94 11.26 39.10
N TRP A 614 6.02 11.88 38.66
CA TRP A 614 7.04 11.27 37.82
C TRP A 614 8.41 11.20 38.50
N GLU A 615 9.06 10.05 38.40
CA GLU A 615 10.48 9.90 38.63
C GLU A 615 11.21 9.84 37.28
N LEU A 616 12.27 10.62 37.13
CA LEU A 616 13.17 10.50 35.99
C LEU A 616 14.30 9.53 36.31
N PHE A 617 14.56 8.62 35.39
CA PHE A 617 15.65 7.66 35.49
C PHE A 617 16.30 7.44 34.12
N GLN A 618 17.53 6.92 34.13
CA GLN A 618 18.22 6.50 32.91
C GLN A 618 18.60 5.04 32.99
N PHE A 619 18.88 4.41 31.85
CA PHE A 619 19.33 3.01 31.77
C PHE A 619 20.43 2.83 30.72
N ALA A 620 21.37 1.93 30.97
CA ALA A 620 22.42 1.61 30.00
C ALA A 620 22.11 0.36 29.16
N GLU A 621 21.39 -0.61 29.74
CA GLU A 621 21.14 -1.91 29.11
C GLU A 621 19.65 -2.04 28.76
N ALA A 622 19.37 -2.44 27.52
CA ALA A 622 18.03 -2.75 27.02
C ALA A 622 18.09 -4.06 26.21
N VAL A 623 17.35 -5.07 26.64
CA VAL A 623 17.34 -6.40 26.03
C VAL A 623 15.90 -6.79 25.68
N LEU A 624 15.66 -7.22 24.44
CA LEU A 624 14.36 -7.72 23.99
C LEU A 624 14.15 -9.14 24.54
N GLU A 625 13.14 -9.35 25.39
CA GLU A 625 12.80 -10.65 25.97
C GLU A 625 11.62 -11.34 25.28
N GLY A 626 10.84 -10.61 24.48
CA GLY A 626 9.70 -11.13 23.72
C GLY A 626 9.03 -10.04 22.88
N PRO A 627 7.92 -10.34 22.16
CA PRO A 627 7.20 -9.34 21.38
C PRO A 627 6.83 -8.13 22.25
N ASP A 628 7.33 -6.96 21.84
CA ASP A 628 7.14 -5.66 22.51
C ASP A 628 7.60 -5.60 23.98
N LEU A 629 8.32 -6.62 24.50
CA LEU A 629 8.74 -6.75 25.90
C LEU A 629 10.25 -6.59 26.07
N TRP A 630 10.66 -5.65 26.90
CA TRP A 630 12.05 -5.27 27.10
C TRP A 630 12.46 -5.29 28.57
N ALA A 631 13.68 -5.78 28.83
CA ALA A 631 14.34 -5.72 30.12
C ALA A 631 15.33 -4.54 30.16
N LEU A 632 15.05 -3.56 31.02
CA LEU A 632 15.89 -2.37 31.23
C LEU A 632 16.73 -2.54 32.50
N SER A 633 18.05 -2.47 32.37
CA SER A 633 19.00 -2.73 33.46
C SER A 633 20.11 -1.68 33.53
N LEU A 634 20.84 -1.70 34.65
CA LEU A 634 21.92 -0.77 34.97
C LEU A 634 21.45 0.69 34.87
N ARG A 635 20.75 1.14 35.92
CA ARG A 635 19.97 2.38 35.91
C ARG A 635 20.57 3.49 36.77
N LEU A 636 20.25 4.74 36.46
CA LEU A 636 20.47 5.90 37.35
C LEU A 636 19.11 6.45 37.77
N ARG A 637 18.84 6.50 39.07
CA ARG A 637 17.50 6.77 39.63
C ARG A 637 17.40 8.20 40.18
N GLY A 638 16.18 8.74 40.22
CA GLY A 638 15.90 10.06 40.76
C GLY A 638 16.68 11.20 40.07
N GLN A 639 16.82 11.18 38.75
CA GLN A 639 17.50 12.22 37.99
C GLN A 639 16.74 13.56 38.07
N CYS A 640 17.45 14.67 37.85
CA CYS A 640 16.88 16.03 37.83
C CYS A 640 16.04 16.38 39.08
N GLY A 641 16.47 15.93 40.27
CA GLY A 641 15.80 16.27 41.53
C GLY A 641 14.54 15.46 41.85
N THR A 642 14.22 14.43 41.05
CA THR A 642 13.02 13.60 41.25
C THR A 642 13.15 12.56 42.36
N GLU A 643 14.34 12.40 42.97
CA GLU A 643 14.56 11.42 44.04
C GLU A 643 13.67 11.63 45.27
N ALA A 644 13.19 12.85 45.50
CA ALA A 644 12.30 13.16 46.62
C ALA A 644 10.85 12.69 46.38
N GLY A 645 10.46 12.47 45.12
CA GLY A 645 9.16 11.93 44.72
C GLY A 645 9.17 10.41 44.49
N MET A 646 10.34 9.77 44.55
CA MET A 646 10.49 8.32 44.34
C MET A 646 9.83 7.53 45.49
N PRO A 647 8.83 6.66 45.20
CA PRO A 647 8.23 5.78 46.21
C PRO A 647 9.16 4.61 46.56
N ASP A 648 8.86 3.89 47.64
CA ASP A 648 9.61 2.69 48.05
C ASP A 648 9.65 1.61 46.95
N PHE A 649 8.59 1.52 46.16
CA PHE A 649 8.56 0.77 44.91
C PHE A 649 7.54 1.36 43.95
N TRP A 650 7.86 1.35 42.65
CA TRP A 650 6.87 1.48 41.60
C TRP A 650 6.26 0.10 41.34
N PRO A 651 4.94 -0.09 41.40
CA PRO A 651 4.32 -1.39 41.14
C PRO A 651 4.37 -1.76 39.65
N ALA A 652 4.07 -3.03 39.34
CA ALA A 652 3.69 -3.41 37.99
C ALA A 652 2.44 -2.61 37.55
N GLY A 653 2.35 -2.26 36.27
CA GLY A 653 1.33 -1.36 35.72
C GLY A 653 1.76 0.12 35.67
N SER A 654 2.93 0.47 36.21
CA SER A 654 3.46 1.84 36.16
C SER A 654 3.76 2.24 34.71
N ARG A 655 3.52 3.52 34.39
CA ARG A 655 3.75 4.09 33.06
C ARG A 655 5.21 4.44 32.88
N ILE A 656 5.76 4.11 31.72
CA ILE A 656 7.10 4.49 31.28
C ILE A 656 6.98 5.33 30.02
N VAL A 657 7.70 6.45 29.96
CA VAL A 657 7.86 7.25 28.74
C VAL A 657 9.34 7.47 28.51
N LEU A 658 9.86 7.10 27.33
CA LEU A 658 11.22 7.49 26.95
C LEU A 658 11.22 8.97 26.56
N ILE A 659 12.18 9.73 27.09
CA ILE A 659 12.32 11.14 26.78
C ILE A 659 13.18 11.28 25.53
N ASP A 660 12.52 11.43 24.39
CA ASP A 660 13.10 11.62 23.07
C ASP A 660 12.50 12.90 22.41
N PRO A 661 12.93 13.28 21.19
CA PRO A 661 12.40 14.47 20.53
C PRO A 661 10.88 14.46 20.24
N ALA A 662 10.20 13.33 20.31
CA ALA A 662 8.74 13.26 20.15
C ALA A 662 8.00 13.74 21.41
N VAL A 663 8.66 13.73 22.58
CA VAL A 663 8.15 14.30 23.83
C VAL A 663 8.42 15.80 23.87
N THR A 664 7.38 16.61 23.74
CA THR A 664 7.51 18.07 23.60
C THR A 664 6.60 18.82 24.56
N GLN A 665 7.02 20.02 24.97
CA GLN A 665 6.21 20.88 25.83
C GLN A 665 4.95 21.37 25.11
N VAL A 666 3.89 21.57 25.89
CA VAL A 666 2.67 22.25 25.43
C VAL A 666 2.78 23.74 25.70
N ASP A 667 2.08 24.57 24.94
CA ASP A 667 2.03 25.99 25.24
C ASP A 667 1.10 26.23 26.43
N LEU A 668 1.66 26.66 27.55
CA LEU A 668 0.92 26.97 28.77
C LEU A 668 1.43 28.30 29.33
N PRO A 669 0.67 29.39 29.20
CA PRO A 669 1.01 30.66 29.83
C PRO A 669 1.18 30.53 31.35
N ALA A 670 2.21 31.18 31.90
CA ALA A 670 2.52 31.12 33.34
C ALA A 670 1.37 31.54 34.27
N SER A 671 0.47 32.41 33.80
CA SER A 671 -0.73 32.86 34.54
C SER A 671 -1.77 31.76 34.71
N LEU A 672 -1.74 30.71 33.90
CA LEU A 672 -2.70 29.60 33.94
C LEU A 672 -2.20 28.41 34.79
N ARG A 673 -1.02 28.53 35.38
CA ARG A 673 -0.47 27.49 36.26
C ARG A 673 -1.39 27.22 37.45
N GLY A 674 -1.63 25.94 37.73
CA GLY A 674 -2.54 25.47 38.78
C GLY A 674 -4.03 25.59 38.45
N LEU A 675 -4.40 26.13 37.28
CA LEU A 675 -5.79 26.17 36.82
C LEU A 675 -6.08 24.94 35.95
N GLU A 676 -7.26 24.35 36.12
CA GLU A 676 -7.71 23.25 35.28
C GLU A 676 -7.97 23.74 33.85
N ARG A 677 -7.55 22.92 32.88
CA ARG A 677 -7.73 23.14 31.44
C ARG A 677 -8.29 21.88 30.81
N THR A 678 -9.16 22.06 29.81
CA THR A 678 -9.63 20.95 28.97
C THR A 678 -8.72 20.83 27.75
N TRP A 679 -8.17 19.64 27.55
CA TRP A 679 -7.29 19.29 26.44
C TRP A 679 -7.97 18.24 25.57
N ARG A 680 -7.98 18.45 24.26
CA ARG A 680 -8.44 17.47 23.28
C ARG A 680 -7.29 17.08 22.36
N ILE A 681 -7.12 15.78 22.12
CA ILE A 681 -6.00 15.24 21.35
C ILE A 681 -6.52 14.21 20.35
N GLY A 682 -6.22 14.38 19.07
CA GLY A 682 -6.68 13.46 18.02
C GLY A 682 -6.07 13.77 16.66
N ALA A 683 -6.52 13.02 15.64
CA ALA A 683 -6.03 13.19 14.27
C ALA A 683 -6.37 14.59 13.73
N ALA A 684 -5.36 15.33 13.29
CA ALA A 684 -5.47 16.74 12.95
C ALA A 684 -6.38 17.01 11.73
N ASP A 685 -6.44 16.06 10.81
CA ASP A 685 -7.27 16.08 9.60
C ASP A 685 -8.77 15.85 9.88
N ARG A 686 -9.11 15.30 11.04
CA ARG A 686 -10.50 15.03 11.46
C ARG A 686 -11.12 16.10 12.35
N GLY A 687 -10.27 16.91 13.00
CA GLY A 687 -10.71 17.98 13.89
C GLY A 687 -10.98 17.52 15.32
N PHE A 688 -11.35 18.46 16.19
CA PHE A 688 -11.46 18.25 17.65
C PHE A 688 -12.82 17.70 18.12
N ASP A 689 -13.78 17.52 17.21
CA ASP A 689 -15.12 16.95 17.50
C ASP A 689 -15.25 15.50 16.99
N ASP A 690 -14.18 14.92 16.46
CA ASP A 690 -14.19 13.52 16.01
C ASP A 690 -14.34 12.55 17.19
N PRO A 691 -15.12 11.45 17.06
CA PRO A 691 -15.35 10.50 18.15
C PRO A 691 -14.09 9.84 18.73
N ASP A 692 -12.99 9.75 17.96
CA ASP A 692 -11.72 9.16 18.40
C ASP A 692 -10.79 10.17 19.09
N VAL A 693 -11.27 11.40 19.34
CA VAL A 693 -10.54 12.44 20.08
C VAL A 693 -10.59 12.14 21.58
N GLU A 694 -9.41 12.11 22.21
CA GLU A 694 -9.27 11.96 23.66
C GLU A 694 -9.39 13.31 24.37
N GLU A 695 -10.25 13.40 25.38
CA GLU A 695 -10.35 14.56 26.27
C GLU A 695 -9.64 14.31 27.61
N ARG A 696 -8.88 15.29 28.11
CA ARG A 696 -8.26 15.29 29.45
C ARG A 696 -8.49 16.62 30.13
N ARG A 697 -8.80 16.61 31.42
CA ARG A 697 -8.92 17.80 32.26
C ARG A 697 -7.83 17.79 33.30
N LEU A 698 -6.88 18.71 33.18
CA LEU A 698 -5.64 18.69 33.96
C LEU A 698 -5.24 20.11 34.37
N ALA A 699 -4.64 20.21 35.55
CA ALA A 699 -3.96 21.40 36.05
C ALA A 699 -2.49 21.03 36.32
N PHE A 700 -1.57 21.97 36.08
CA PHE A 700 -0.13 21.73 36.21
C PHE A 700 0.49 22.69 37.22
N ALA A 701 1.30 22.14 38.14
CA ALA A 701 1.95 22.91 39.19
C ALA A 701 3.20 23.65 38.69
N GLY A 702 3.79 23.20 37.58
CA GLY A 702 5.03 23.72 37.01
C GLY A 702 6.24 23.20 37.78
N ILE A 703 6.44 21.88 37.80
CA ILE A 703 7.48 21.19 38.58
C ILE A 703 8.90 21.63 38.19
N GLY A 704 9.13 22.09 36.96
CA GLY A 704 10.40 22.70 36.56
C GLY A 704 10.78 23.98 37.32
N LEU A 705 9.82 24.66 37.97
CA LEU A 705 10.08 25.79 38.88
C LEU A 705 10.42 25.34 40.32
N ARG A 706 10.21 24.08 40.67
CA ARG A 706 10.38 23.57 42.03
C ARG A 706 11.87 23.41 42.37
N PRO A 707 12.38 24.02 43.46
CA PRO A 707 13.75 23.79 43.91
C PRO A 707 14.02 22.32 44.25
N TYR A 708 15.27 21.89 44.12
CA TYR A 708 15.69 20.56 44.55
C TYR A 708 15.73 20.43 46.07
N ALA A 709 15.61 19.20 46.58
CA ALA A 709 15.82 18.92 48.00
C ALA A 709 17.26 19.26 48.41
N VAL A 710 17.45 19.85 49.58
CA VAL A 710 18.79 20.19 50.10
C VAL A 710 19.64 18.93 50.33
N ALA A 711 20.95 19.04 50.14
CA ALA A 711 21.91 17.96 50.35
C ALA A 711 22.58 18.03 51.72
N HIS A 712 23.15 16.90 52.17
CA HIS A 712 23.99 16.81 53.36
C HIS A 712 23.41 17.45 54.63
N LEU A 713 22.10 17.37 54.84
CA LEU A 713 21.46 17.83 56.08
C LEU A 713 22.08 17.12 57.29
N ARG A 714 22.61 17.91 58.22
CA ARG A 714 23.28 17.45 59.43
C ARG A 714 22.78 18.25 60.62
N ALA A 715 22.74 17.60 61.78
CA ALA A 715 22.49 18.24 63.05
C ALA A 715 23.61 17.87 64.04
N ARG A 716 24.13 18.87 64.76
CA ARG A 716 25.20 18.71 65.76
C ARG A 716 24.92 19.53 67.00
N ALA A 717 25.04 18.91 68.18
CA ALA A 717 24.92 19.62 69.45
C ALA A 717 26.05 20.66 69.62
N VAL A 718 25.68 21.86 70.08
CA VAL A 718 26.56 22.98 70.40
C VAL A 718 26.16 23.58 71.75
N ALA A 719 27.01 24.41 72.38
CA ALA A 719 26.74 24.95 73.72
C ALA A 719 25.40 25.72 73.84
N GLY A 720 24.90 26.30 72.74
CA GLY A 720 23.64 27.05 72.68
C GLY A 720 22.40 26.27 72.21
N GLY A 721 22.52 24.97 71.89
CA GLY A 721 21.42 24.18 71.33
C GLY A 721 21.87 23.17 70.28
N LEU A 722 21.10 23.02 69.21
CA LEU A 722 21.40 22.11 68.11
C LEU A 722 21.65 22.89 66.82
N ARG A 723 22.87 22.83 66.30
CA ARG A 723 23.21 23.46 65.02
C ARG A 723 22.85 22.54 63.87
N VAL A 724 22.01 23.03 62.96
CA VAL A 724 21.55 22.34 61.76
C VAL A 724 22.19 23.02 60.55
N THR A 725 22.78 22.23 59.66
CA THR A 725 23.46 22.72 58.45
C THR A 725 23.13 21.85 57.25
N TRP A 726 23.07 22.42 56.05
CA TRP A 726 22.83 21.71 54.81
C TRP A 726 23.61 22.33 53.66
N VAL A 727 23.54 21.73 52.47
CA VAL A 727 24.16 22.24 51.24
C VAL A 727 23.05 22.51 50.23
N ARG A 728 23.10 23.71 49.63
CA ARG A 728 22.19 24.15 48.57
C ARG A 728 22.38 23.28 47.33
N ARG A 729 21.29 23.03 46.60
CA ARG A 729 21.34 22.42 45.26
C ARG A 729 20.71 23.36 44.25
N SER A 730 21.29 23.41 43.05
CA SER A 730 20.74 24.19 41.95
C SER A 730 20.17 23.28 40.88
N ARG A 731 19.04 23.71 40.31
CA ARG A 731 18.43 23.11 39.11
C ARG A 731 18.79 23.85 37.83
N ILE A 732 19.44 25.02 37.94
CA ILE A 732 19.83 25.86 36.80
C ILE A 732 21.36 25.96 36.80
N ASP A 733 21.98 25.47 35.72
CA ASP A 733 23.43 25.51 35.49
C ASP A 733 24.27 24.92 36.65
N GLY A 734 23.74 23.91 37.35
CA GLY A 734 24.35 23.30 38.52
C GLY A 734 25.49 22.32 38.25
N ASP A 735 25.68 21.90 36.99
CA ASP A 735 26.61 20.82 36.60
C ASP A 735 27.98 21.33 36.09
N SER A 736 28.22 22.65 36.12
CA SER A 736 29.50 23.24 35.70
C SER A 736 30.61 22.96 36.71
N TRP A 737 31.72 22.37 36.24
CA TRP A 737 32.94 22.15 37.02
C TRP A 737 33.86 23.38 37.10
N GLU A 738 33.56 24.42 36.33
CA GLU A 738 34.34 25.67 36.31
C GLU A 738 33.82 26.70 37.33
N SER A 739 32.61 26.50 37.85
CA SER A 739 31.97 27.39 38.81
C SER A 739 32.52 27.19 40.23
N VAL A 740 32.84 28.29 40.93
CA VAL A 740 33.29 28.26 42.34
C VAL A 740 32.17 27.82 43.28
N GLU A 741 30.93 28.18 42.95
CA GLU A 741 29.71 27.86 43.66
C GLU A 741 28.58 27.72 42.62
N VAL A 742 27.67 26.77 42.81
CA VAL A 742 26.56 26.57 41.86
C VAL A 742 25.66 27.80 41.83
N PRO A 743 25.11 28.19 40.66
CA PRO A 743 24.19 29.32 40.58
C PRO A 743 22.97 29.13 41.48
N LEU A 744 22.42 30.20 42.07
CA LEU A 744 21.28 30.10 42.98
C LEU A 744 19.98 29.63 42.30
N GLY A 745 19.76 30.05 41.05
CA GLY A 745 18.57 29.69 40.26
C GLY A 745 17.24 30.35 40.71
N GLU A 746 17.22 31.01 41.87
CA GLU A 746 16.05 31.67 42.47
C GLU A 746 16.38 33.15 42.78
N GLU A 747 15.36 34.00 43.00
CA GLU A 747 15.56 35.45 43.21
C GLU A 747 16.34 35.79 44.49
N ARG A 748 16.23 34.95 45.52
CA ARG A 748 17.01 35.05 46.77
C ARG A 748 17.23 33.67 47.35
N GLU A 749 18.31 33.52 48.10
CA GLU A 749 18.54 32.31 48.89
C GLU A 749 17.64 32.34 50.14
N ALA A 750 16.75 31.34 50.23
CA ALA A 750 15.82 31.19 51.34
C ALA A 750 15.49 29.72 51.57
N TYR A 751 15.33 29.34 52.83
CA TYR A 751 14.99 27.98 53.25
C TYR A 751 13.85 28.00 54.26
N SER A 752 12.89 27.09 54.10
CA SER A 752 11.83 26.82 55.05
C SER A 752 12.24 25.62 55.91
N LEU A 753 12.32 25.84 57.21
CA LEU A 753 12.57 24.81 58.21
C LEU A 753 11.28 24.49 58.97
N ARG A 754 11.05 23.20 59.21
CA ARG A 754 9.96 22.72 60.05
C ARG A 754 10.51 21.83 61.15
N VAL A 755 10.08 22.04 62.38
CA VAL A 755 10.30 21.10 63.49
C VAL A 755 9.02 20.30 63.64
N MET A 756 9.13 18.99 63.45
CA MET A 756 8.01 18.06 63.42
C MET A 756 8.08 17.10 64.61
N ARG A 757 6.94 16.81 65.24
CA ARG A 757 6.78 15.71 66.19
C ARG A 757 5.44 15.03 65.94
N ASP A 758 5.44 13.70 65.85
CA ASP A 758 4.22 12.89 65.63
C ASP A 758 3.35 13.37 64.46
N GLY A 759 3.99 13.84 63.38
CA GLY A 759 3.32 14.38 62.19
C GLY A 759 2.80 15.82 62.30
N LEU A 760 2.93 16.46 63.46
CA LEU A 760 2.53 17.85 63.70
C LEU A 760 3.72 18.80 63.53
N VAL A 761 3.47 19.96 62.89
CA VAL A 761 4.43 21.05 62.78
C VAL A 761 4.44 21.84 64.08
N LEU A 762 5.50 21.72 64.88
CA LEU A 762 5.68 22.48 66.11
C LEU A 762 6.18 23.90 65.84
N ARG A 763 7.05 24.04 64.83
CA ARG A 763 7.68 25.31 64.47
C ARG A 763 7.93 25.37 62.97
N THR A 764 7.71 26.55 62.38
CA THR A 764 8.17 26.88 61.03
C THR A 764 9.06 28.11 61.10
N VAL A 765 10.24 28.06 60.49
CA VAL A 765 11.20 29.16 60.43
C VAL A 765 11.66 29.35 58.99
N GLU A 766 11.82 30.59 58.55
CA GLU A 766 12.51 30.91 57.30
C GLU A 766 13.89 31.48 57.60
N VAL A 767 14.93 30.99 56.90
CA VAL A 767 16.32 31.46 57.04
C VAL A 767 16.93 31.76 55.67
N GLY A 768 17.85 32.71 55.62
CA GLY A 768 18.53 33.14 54.39
C GLY A 768 19.91 32.51 54.16
N THR A 769 20.40 31.69 55.09
CA THR A 769 21.70 31.00 55.00
C THR A 769 21.51 29.50 55.22
N PRO A 770 22.43 28.64 54.72
CA PRO A 770 22.31 27.19 54.83
C PRO A 770 22.67 26.65 56.23
N ASP A 771 22.38 27.44 57.27
CA ASP A 771 22.58 27.09 58.66
C ASP A 771 21.50 27.69 59.58
N TRP A 772 21.12 26.93 60.59
CA TRP A 772 20.19 27.36 61.62
C TRP A 772 20.56 26.75 62.97
N THR A 773 20.38 27.49 64.06
CA THR A 773 20.59 26.94 65.41
C THR A 773 19.25 26.85 66.11
N TYR A 774 18.85 25.63 66.43
CA TYR A 774 17.69 25.36 67.25
C TYR A 774 18.06 25.58 68.73
N GLY A 775 17.73 26.75 69.24
CA GLY A 775 18.19 27.22 70.54
C GLY A 775 17.56 26.46 71.71
N ASN A 776 18.25 26.38 72.85
CA ASN A 776 17.73 25.69 74.04
C ASN A 776 16.37 26.23 74.52
N ALA A 777 16.13 27.55 74.42
CA ALA A 777 14.85 28.16 74.78
C ALA A 777 13.72 27.73 73.82
N GLU A 778 14.01 27.61 72.53
CA GLU A 778 13.06 27.17 71.52
C GLU A 778 12.72 25.68 71.68
N ARG A 779 13.75 24.85 71.94
CA ARG A 779 13.57 23.43 72.29
C ARG A 779 12.69 23.24 73.51
N LEU A 780 12.87 24.08 74.54
CA LEU A 780 12.05 24.03 75.73
C LEU A 780 10.58 24.42 75.43
N ALA A 781 10.37 25.44 74.59
CA ALA A 781 9.04 25.88 74.19
C ALA A 781 8.30 24.83 73.32
N ASP A 782 9.02 24.12 72.46
CA ASP A 782 8.47 23.09 71.58
C ASP A 782 8.31 21.71 72.30
N GLY A 783 8.67 21.64 73.59
CA GLY A 783 8.51 20.47 74.46
C GLY A 783 9.64 19.44 74.35
N SER A 784 9.76 18.56 75.36
CA SER A 784 10.79 17.50 75.42
C SER A 784 10.45 16.30 74.54
N GLY A 785 11.49 15.62 74.03
CA GLY A 785 11.38 14.40 73.22
C GLY A 785 11.89 14.59 71.78
N PRO A 786 12.09 13.48 71.05
CA PRO A 786 12.67 13.50 69.72
C PRO A 786 11.83 14.34 68.77
N VAL A 787 12.51 15.04 67.88
CA VAL A 787 11.88 15.84 66.81
C VAL A 787 12.52 15.50 65.48
N ARG A 788 11.77 15.70 64.40
CA ARG A 788 12.28 15.62 63.04
C ARG A 788 12.41 17.04 62.50
N ILE A 789 13.63 17.45 62.18
CA ILE A 789 13.88 18.74 61.56
C ILE A 789 13.88 18.54 60.06
N GLU A 790 13.03 19.28 59.36
CA GLU A 790 12.89 19.24 57.91
C GLU A 790 13.28 20.56 57.28
N VAL A 791 13.99 20.52 56.16
CA VAL A 791 14.49 21.71 55.46
C VAL A 791 14.17 21.61 53.98
N ALA A 792 13.62 22.68 53.40
CA ALA A 792 13.40 22.83 51.97
C ALA A 792 13.90 24.19 51.49
N GLN A 793 14.51 24.24 50.30
CA GLN A 793 14.81 25.49 49.62
C GLN A 793 13.52 26.11 49.08
N VAL A 794 13.39 27.43 49.14
CA VAL A 794 12.17 28.16 48.77
C VAL A 794 12.37 28.92 47.46
N SER A 795 11.45 28.74 46.52
CA SER A 795 11.29 29.59 45.35
C SER A 795 10.17 30.59 45.61
N GLN A 796 10.34 31.86 45.21
CA GLN A 796 9.22 32.81 45.27
C GLN A 796 8.12 32.46 44.26
N ARG A 797 8.47 31.77 43.18
CA ARG A 797 7.53 31.39 42.12
C ARG A 797 6.79 30.10 42.44
N PHE A 798 7.45 29.12 43.06
CA PHE A 798 6.84 27.80 43.33
C PHE A 798 6.46 27.58 44.80
N GLY A 799 7.14 28.24 45.74
CA GLY A 799 7.10 27.91 47.16
C GLY A 799 8.22 26.94 47.57
N PRO A 800 8.07 26.21 48.68
CA PRO A 800 9.08 25.28 49.15
C PRO A 800 9.23 24.08 48.17
N GLY A 801 10.47 23.71 47.90
CA GLY A 801 10.81 22.44 47.28
C GLY A 801 10.57 21.24 48.21
N PRO A 802 11.02 20.03 47.84
CA PRO A 802 10.85 18.86 48.69
C PRO A 802 11.64 18.98 50.00
N TYR A 803 10.99 18.66 51.11
CA TYR A 803 11.59 18.70 52.45
C TYR A 803 12.52 17.52 52.68
N ARG A 804 13.76 17.79 53.13
CA ARG A 804 14.69 16.79 53.62
C ARG A 804 14.65 16.78 55.15
N GLY A 805 14.40 15.61 55.75
CA GLY A 805 14.27 15.46 57.20
C GLY A 805 15.44 14.73 57.88
N ILE A 806 15.76 15.12 59.11
CA ILE A 806 16.64 14.39 60.03
C ILE A 806 15.97 14.27 61.41
N ALA A 807 15.97 13.06 61.98
CA ALA A 807 15.52 12.84 63.35
C ALA A 807 16.63 13.22 64.33
N VAL A 808 16.28 13.95 65.37
CA VAL A 808 17.21 14.43 66.40
C VAL A 808 16.58 14.28 67.78
N ASP A 809 17.40 13.83 68.73
CA ASP A 809 16.97 13.53 70.11
C ASP A 809 17.09 14.76 71.05
#